data_AF-A0AAP0HFG2-F1
#
_entry.id   AF-A0AAP0HFG2-F1
#
_cell.length_a   1.000
_cell.length_b   1.000
_cell.length_c   1.000
_cell.angle_alpha   90.00
_cell.angle_beta   90.00
_cell.angle_gamma   90.00
#
_symmetry.space_group_name_H-M   'P 1'
#
loop_
_entity.id
_entity.type
_entity.pdbx_description
1 polymer ?
#
loop_
_entity_poly.entity_id
_entity_poly.type
_entity_poly.pdbx_seq_one_letter_code
_entity_poly.pdbx_strand_id
1 'polypeptide(L)'
;MWGYGSGHVDPERAVDPGLVFDLTSDEYVQFLCGSGYKMTDIRGITMKPVNCKGKKMKPWDLNYPSISVVFNPSNQTKFEVAVARTVTQVSKDASRYTLSIESPSGTVVSVDPAELVFSKVEEKLSYVVNISAKKAQLPRGDGTSVFGRMTWNDGRHVNCASWVLYKLTKAQAEQVRTRPEVLTVYPDQIRQLQTTRSRQFLGILNPLDQNNNSNGLIGILQASDYGSNVIIGVLDTGIWPERDSFHDRGLGSAPSHWKSLCDKELNTSIAFCNNKILGAKVFGSGFFAMKNEAKPLEGESPRDTEGHGTHTASIAAGREVKKASLFGYASGTAVGIAPKARLAIYKICWPYGCSDSDIIAGFDTAVQDGVDIISLSVGSAPQEYSSDPIAIAAFGAIDHGVFVSASDGNSGPSGSSVINIAPWITTVGAGTIDRKFPADLVLENGRVITGSSLYSGDPLPNNKFFPLIYAVNGSTAGSGAAICDSGSLDPKHVRGKIVVCDRGGVSRAEKGDTVRKAGGVGMVVANTDGEGESLLNDAHILPALSITATSGHVVAKYLAKSKNPRGTIVFRGTELDVKPAPVVAGFSSRGPNAISPYIIKPDLIAPGVDILAGWPGKLGPTDLASDKRKTAFNILSGTSMSCPHVSGVAALLKGAHQDWSAGEDPIGHDDYIVHNTGNSFSDGFYVNNISDVWGYGSGHVDPEKAVDPGLVFDLTVDDYVQFLCGSGYSKNDIRTVTRRDVKCKKKGLKPWDLNYPSISVVFHQSNRTNLEVAVTRTVTLVSKEASRYTVSIENPSGIVVSVDPSELAFSQTEEKLSYVVNISVENNEVPRGVKKSVLGRITWSDGTHVVGVPIAVTWDN
;
A
#
# COMPACT_ATOMS: atom_id res chain seq x y z
N MET A 1 -9.02 15.00 32.81
CA MET A 1 -10.49 14.91 32.84
C MET A 1 -11.05 15.63 31.60
N TRP A 2 -10.79 15.10 30.40
CA TRP A 2 -11.21 15.68 29.11
C TRP A 2 -12.17 14.71 28.41
N GLY A 3 -13.33 14.47 29.01
CA GLY A 3 -14.25 13.41 28.60
C GLY A 3 -15.74 13.79 28.60
N TYR A 4 -16.08 15.07 28.65
CA TYR A 4 -17.49 15.50 28.69
C TYR A 4 -17.76 16.58 27.63
N GLY A 5 -18.27 16.14 26.47
CA GLY A 5 -19.06 16.98 25.58
C GLY A 5 -20.49 17.15 26.12
N SER A 6 -21.48 17.37 25.26
CA SER A 6 -22.91 17.37 25.63
C SER A 6 -23.48 15.98 26.01
N GLY A 7 -22.62 14.97 26.19
CA GLY A 7 -22.99 13.57 26.40
C GLY A 7 -22.86 12.71 25.13
N HIS A 8 -23.10 11.40 25.25
CA HIS A 8 -23.24 10.52 24.08
C HIS A 8 -24.58 10.78 23.38
N VAL A 9 -24.60 10.64 22.05
CA VAL A 9 -25.86 10.66 21.28
C VAL A 9 -26.70 9.48 21.72
N ASP A 10 -27.86 9.77 22.29
CA ASP A 10 -28.93 8.82 22.55
C ASP A 10 -29.91 8.91 21.38
N PRO A 11 -29.89 7.93 20.45
CA PRO A 11 -30.72 7.97 19.25
C PRO A 11 -32.22 8.01 19.55
N GLU A 12 -32.65 7.49 20.70
CA GLU A 12 -34.06 7.51 21.10
C GLU A 12 -34.48 8.92 21.54
N ARG A 13 -33.59 9.64 22.26
CA ARG A 13 -33.83 11.04 22.65
C ARG A 13 -33.72 12.02 21.50
N ALA A 14 -32.94 11.69 20.46
CA ALA A 14 -32.79 12.54 19.28
C ALA A 14 -34.10 12.66 18.45
N VAL A 15 -35.04 11.71 18.60
CA VAL A 15 -36.35 11.72 17.93
C VAL A 15 -37.32 12.74 18.55
N ASP A 16 -37.14 13.10 19.83
CA ASP A 16 -37.95 14.07 20.57
C ASP A 16 -37.04 14.86 21.55
N PRO A 17 -36.25 15.83 21.04
CA PRO A 17 -35.22 16.50 21.84
C PRO A 17 -35.76 17.52 22.85
N GLY A 18 -37.05 17.85 22.79
CA GLY A 18 -37.62 18.97 23.53
C GLY A 18 -37.12 20.30 22.97
N LEU A 19 -36.04 20.84 23.53
CA LEU A 19 -35.48 22.11 23.09
C LEU A 19 -34.41 21.92 22.03
N VAL A 20 -34.53 22.67 20.93
CA VAL A 20 -33.46 22.82 19.94
C VAL A 20 -32.97 24.26 19.90
N PHE A 21 -31.69 24.42 19.61
CA PHE A 21 -31.09 25.72 19.35
C PHE A 21 -31.09 25.93 17.85
N ASP A 22 -32.06 26.70 17.36
CA ASP A 22 -32.12 27.03 15.94
C ASP A 22 -30.99 27.99 15.58
N LEU A 23 -30.28 27.63 14.53
CA LEU A 23 -29.29 28.47 13.89
C LEU A 23 -29.58 28.52 12.40
N THR A 24 -29.85 29.73 11.93
CA THR A 24 -30.04 30.01 10.52
C THR A 24 -28.70 30.28 9.84
N SER A 25 -28.64 30.03 8.54
CA SER A 25 -27.47 30.41 7.73
C SER A 25 -27.16 31.91 7.86
N ASP A 26 -28.18 32.75 8.04
CA ASP A 26 -28.02 34.19 8.24
C ASP A 26 -27.39 34.54 9.59
N GLU A 27 -27.68 33.80 10.66
CA GLU A 27 -27.01 34.00 11.96
C GLU A 27 -25.54 33.59 11.91
N TYR A 28 -25.19 32.55 11.17
CA TYR A 28 -23.79 32.22 10.88
C TYR A 28 -23.13 33.33 10.06
N VAL A 29 -23.83 33.93 9.10
CA VAL A 29 -23.33 35.08 8.33
C VAL A 29 -23.11 36.29 9.26
N GLN A 30 -24.05 36.63 10.14
CA GLN A 30 -23.90 37.75 11.09
C GLN A 30 -22.81 37.49 12.14
N PHE A 31 -22.64 36.24 12.60
CA PHE A 31 -21.53 35.81 13.44
C PHE A 31 -20.18 36.06 12.76
N LEU A 32 -20.08 35.65 11.49
CA LEU A 32 -18.87 35.83 10.70
C LEU A 32 -18.60 37.33 10.45
N CYS A 33 -19.64 38.11 10.12
CA CYS A 33 -19.55 39.56 9.98
C CYS A 33 -19.08 40.24 11.30
N GLY A 34 -19.56 39.76 12.46
CA GLY A 34 -19.19 40.27 13.78
C GLY A 34 -17.82 39.82 14.28
N SER A 35 -17.35 38.66 13.82
CA SER A 35 -16.01 38.13 14.07
C SER A 35 -14.93 38.70 13.14
N GLY A 36 -15.31 39.62 12.24
CA GLY A 36 -14.37 40.40 11.41
C GLY A 36 -14.10 39.84 10.02
N TYR A 37 -14.87 38.84 9.54
CA TYR A 37 -14.69 38.24 8.22
C TYR A 37 -15.13 39.18 7.08
N LYS A 38 -14.39 39.17 5.96
CA LYS A 38 -14.70 40.00 4.78
C LYS A 38 -15.88 39.40 4.00
N MET A 39 -16.72 40.27 3.43
CA MET A 39 -17.93 39.84 2.70
C MET A 39 -17.63 38.91 1.50
N THR A 40 -16.45 39.01 0.89
CA THR A 40 -16.00 38.14 -0.21
C THR A 40 -15.81 36.69 0.24
N ASP A 41 -15.27 36.49 1.44
CA ASP A 41 -14.97 35.16 1.97
C ASP A 41 -16.27 34.46 2.41
N ILE A 42 -17.19 35.23 3.02
CA ILE A 42 -18.51 34.72 3.41
C ILE A 42 -19.35 34.37 2.16
N ARG A 43 -19.24 35.15 1.07
CA ARG A 43 -19.88 34.84 -0.22
C ARG A 43 -19.30 33.56 -0.85
N GLY A 44 -18.01 33.32 -0.76
CA GLY A 44 -17.37 32.09 -1.24
C GLY A 44 -17.83 30.84 -0.47
N ILE A 45 -18.11 30.96 0.82
CA ILE A 45 -18.58 29.85 1.67
C ILE A 45 -20.07 29.58 1.46
N THR A 46 -20.88 30.63 1.38
CA THR A 46 -22.34 30.49 1.27
C THR A 46 -22.81 30.35 -0.18
N MET A 47 -21.93 30.62 -1.15
CA MET A 47 -22.23 30.72 -2.58
C MET A 47 -23.39 31.70 -2.91
N LYS A 48 -23.73 32.60 -1.97
CA LYS A 48 -24.82 33.58 -2.07
C LYS A 48 -24.32 35.00 -1.76
N PRO A 49 -24.97 36.07 -2.29
CA PRO A 49 -24.61 37.44 -1.94
C PRO A 49 -24.85 37.73 -0.44
N VAL A 50 -23.86 38.33 0.23
CA VAL A 50 -23.88 38.57 1.68
C VAL A 50 -23.79 40.07 1.99
N ASN A 51 -24.57 40.54 2.96
CA ASN A 51 -24.56 41.93 3.42
C ASN A 51 -24.27 42.02 4.93
N CYS A 52 -23.08 42.52 5.29
CA CYS A 52 -22.64 42.71 6.68
C CYS A 52 -23.00 44.09 7.28
N LYS A 53 -23.91 44.86 6.68
CA LYS A 53 -24.32 46.19 7.19
C LYS A 53 -25.23 46.14 8.43
N GLY A 54 -25.65 44.95 8.86
CA GLY A 54 -26.52 44.73 10.03
C GLY A 54 -25.78 44.78 11.38
N LYS A 55 -26.56 44.64 12.47
CA LYS A 55 -26.05 44.63 13.85
C LYS A 55 -25.13 43.41 14.04
N LYS A 56 -23.82 43.65 14.09
CA LYS A 56 -22.78 42.63 14.25
C LYS A 56 -22.99 41.84 15.54
N MET A 57 -23.13 40.52 15.43
CA MET A 57 -23.27 39.61 16.57
C MET A 57 -21.90 39.42 17.24
N LYS A 58 -21.83 39.45 18.58
CA LYS A 58 -20.56 39.18 19.27
C LYS A 58 -20.22 37.68 19.15
N PRO A 59 -18.94 37.28 19.22
CA PRO A 59 -18.55 35.88 19.01
C PRO A 59 -19.20 34.88 19.98
N TRP A 60 -19.59 35.31 21.18
CA TRP A 60 -20.28 34.47 22.16
C TRP A 60 -21.82 34.51 22.06
N ASP A 61 -22.39 35.40 21.25
CA ASP A 61 -23.84 35.60 21.09
C ASP A 61 -24.46 34.66 20.03
N LEU A 62 -23.66 33.83 19.34
CA LEU A 62 -24.17 32.77 18.48
C LEU A 62 -25.07 31.85 19.30
N ASN A 63 -26.28 31.56 18.78
CA ASN A 63 -27.30 30.77 19.46
C ASN A 63 -26.95 29.27 19.54
N TYR A 64 -25.82 28.96 20.17
CA TYR A 64 -25.24 27.63 20.25
C TYR A 64 -25.38 27.09 21.69
N PRO A 65 -25.65 25.80 21.89
CA PRO A 65 -25.88 25.24 23.23
C PRO A 65 -24.69 25.48 24.17
N SER A 66 -23.47 25.49 23.64
CA SER A 66 -22.26 25.83 24.41
C SER A 66 -22.00 27.34 24.43
N ILE A 67 -21.65 27.86 25.61
CA ILE A 67 -21.15 29.23 25.81
C ILE A 67 -19.65 29.14 26.07
N SER A 68 -18.88 30.07 25.51
CA SER A 68 -17.45 30.20 25.81
C SER A 68 -17.16 31.68 26.06
N VAL A 69 -16.51 31.98 27.19
CA VAL A 69 -16.14 33.34 27.57
C VAL A 69 -14.66 33.39 27.86
N VAL A 70 -13.93 34.26 27.16
CA VAL A 70 -12.47 34.42 27.32
C VAL A 70 -12.19 35.60 28.25
N PHE A 71 -11.42 35.37 29.32
CA PHE A 71 -10.95 36.43 30.21
C PHE A 71 -9.51 36.83 29.86
N ASN A 72 -9.27 38.11 29.60
CA ASN A 72 -7.93 38.66 29.42
C ASN A 72 -7.52 39.44 30.70
N PRO A 73 -6.53 38.97 31.49
CA PRO A 73 -6.22 39.56 32.80
C PRO A 73 -5.49 40.91 32.77
N SER A 74 -5.39 41.59 31.63
CA SER A 74 -4.75 42.90 31.51
C SER A 74 -5.61 44.02 32.14
N ASN A 75 -5.16 44.52 33.30
CA ASN A 75 -5.66 45.64 34.13
C ASN A 75 -7.10 45.63 34.70
N GLN A 76 -7.96 44.66 34.44
CA GLN A 76 -9.31 44.62 35.06
C GLN A 76 -9.37 43.75 36.34
N THR A 77 -10.03 44.26 37.39
CA THR A 77 -10.19 43.58 38.70
C THR A 77 -11.43 42.68 38.78
N LYS A 78 -12.42 42.93 37.91
CA LYS A 78 -13.71 42.24 37.82
C LYS A 78 -14.08 42.06 36.34
N PHE A 79 -14.63 40.90 36.00
CA PHE A 79 -15.10 40.56 34.66
C PHE A 79 -16.58 40.18 34.70
N GLU A 80 -17.36 40.66 33.75
CA GLU A 80 -18.78 40.34 33.59
C GLU A 80 -19.11 40.18 32.09
N VAL A 81 -19.77 39.10 31.72
CA VAL A 81 -20.27 38.85 30.36
C VAL A 81 -21.69 38.33 30.43
N ALA A 82 -22.57 38.95 29.66
CA ALA A 82 -23.95 38.51 29.44
C ALA A 82 -24.05 37.86 28.06
N VAL A 83 -24.69 36.69 27.98
CA VAL A 83 -24.82 35.89 26.76
C VAL A 83 -26.27 35.48 26.57
N ALA A 84 -26.91 35.93 25.50
CA ALA A 84 -28.29 35.55 25.20
C ALA A 84 -28.35 34.22 24.41
N ARG A 85 -29.38 33.41 24.67
CA ARG A 85 -29.72 32.20 23.93
C ARG A 85 -31.21 32.16 23.67
N THR A 86 -31.58 31.56 22.55
CA THR A 86 -32.97 31.31 22.15
C THR A 86 -33.12 29.83 21.88
N VAL A 87 -34.16 29.23 22.45
CA VAL A 87 -34.48 27.82 22.24
C VAL A 87 -35.88 27.71 21.64
N THR A 88 -36.05 26.72 20.78
CA THR A 88 -37.33 26.37 20.16
C THR A 88 -37.80 25.05 20.74
N GLN A 89 -39.03 25.00 21.23
CA GLN A 89 -39.66 23.73 21.65
C GLN A 89 -40.16 22.99 20.41
N VAL A 90 -39.69 21.75 20.19
CA VAL A 90 -40.11 20.89 19.07
C VAL A 90 -40.88 19.64 19.51
N SER A 91 -41.05 19.42 20.81
CA SER A 91 -41.92 18.38 21.34
C SER A 91 -43.40 18.76 21.20
N LYS A 92 -44.27 17.76 21.05
CA LYS A 92 -45.67 17.91 20.62
C LYS A 92 -46.58 18.62 21.64
N ASP A 93 -46.15 18.73 22.90
CA ASP A 93 -46.97 19.20 24.01
C ASP A 93 -46.45 20.54 24.58
N ALA A 94 -47.35 21.30 25.23
CA ALA A 94 -46.96 22.45 26.04
C ALA A 94 -46.05 21.99 27.20
N SER A 95 -45.00 22.74 27.49
CA SER A 95 -43.90 22.28 28.35
C SER A 95 -43.32 23.41 29.20
N ARG A 96 -42.88 23.09 30.41
CA ARG A 96 -42.25 24.01 31.36
C ARG A 96 -40.88 23.49 31.74
N TYR A 97 -39.81 24.19 31.32
CA TYR A 97 -38.43 23.84 31.63
C TYR A 97 -37.92 24.65 32.83
N THR A 98 -37.34 23.95 33.80
CA THR A 98 -36.68 24.52 34.97
C THR A 98 -35.16 24.39 34.84
N LEU A 99 -34.42 25.35 35.40
CA LEU A 99 -32.98 25.44 35.26
C LEU A 99 -32.19 24.92 36.47
N SER A 100 -31.14 24.16 36.21
CA SER A 100 -30.07 23.84 37.19
C SER A 100 -28.71 24.31 36.68
N ILE A 101 -27.89 24.89 37.57
CA ILE A 101 -26.58 25.47 37.23
C ILE A 101 -25.48 24.89 38.14
N GLU A 102 -24.42 24.38 37.52
CA GLU A 102 -23.14 24.07 38.13
C GLU A 102 -22.13 25.14 37.67
N SER A 103 -21.86 26.13 38.52
CA SER A 103 -20.97 27.25 38.15
C SER A 103 -19.50 26.80 38.05
N PRO A 104 -18.74 27.25 37.04
CA PRO A 104 -17.30 27.01 36.97
C PRO A 104 -16.55 27.61 38.16
N SER A 105 -15.53 26.90 38.65
CA SER A 105 -14.70 27.33 39.78
C SER A 105 -14.17 28.76 39.60
N GLY A 106 -14.43 29.62 40.59
CA GLY A 106 -13.99 31.03 40.57
C GLY A 106 -14.91 31.99 39.80
N THR A 107 -16.07 31.52 39.33
CA THR A 107 -17.07 32.32 38.62
C THR A 107 -18.44 32.25 39.30
N VAL A 108 -19.27 33.27 39.05
CA VAL A 108 -20.68 33.32 39.45
C VAL A 108 -21.53 33.40 38.19
N VAL A 109 -22.42 32.43 38.00
CA VAL A 109 -23.32 32.33 36.84
C VAL A 109 -24.77 32.52 37.30
N SER A 110 -25.51 33.37 36.60
CA SER A 110 -26.96 33.53 36.77
C SER A 110 -27.64 33.56 35.40
N VAL A 111 -28.90 33.14 35.34
CA VAL A 111 -29.66 33.04 34.08
C VAL A 111 -31.05 33.61 34.28
N ASP A 112 -31.51 34.41 33.30
CA ASP A 112 -32.80 35.10 33.34
C ASP A 112 -33.54 34.97 31.99
N PRO A 113 -34.78 34.43 31.95
CA PRO A 113 -35.48 33.81 33.07
C PRO A 113 -34.87 32.43 33.42
N ALA A 114 -34.98 32.02 34.68
CA ALA A 114 -34.56 30.69 35.15
C ALA A 114 -35.62 29.59 34.87
N GLU A 115 -36.71 29.95 34.18
CA GLU A 115 -37.80 29.07 33.79
C GLU A 115 -38.30 29.46 32.39
N LEU A 116 -38.57 28.47 31.54
CA LEU A 116 -39.10 28.66 30.19
C LEU A 116 -40.42 27.91 30.04
N VAL A 117 -41.50 28.63 29.70
CA VAL A 117 -42.86 28.07 29.58
C VAL A 117 -43.34 28.21 28.15
N PHE A 118 -43.40 27.09 27.43
CA PHE A 118 -43.87 27.03 26.04
C PHE A 118 -45.32 26.56 26.01
N SER A 119 -46.16 27.34 25.33
CA SER A 119 -47.59 27.12 25.13
C SER A 119 -47.91 26.28 23.88
N LYS A 120 -46.99 26.20 22.92
CA LYS A 120 -47.16 25.47 21.65
C LYS A 120 -45.83 25.01 21.04
N VAL A 121 -45.90 24.04 20.13
CA VAL A 121 -44.77 23.57 19.31
C VAL A 121 -44.26 24.70 18.42
N GLU A 122 -42.94 24.72 18.19
CA GLU A 122 -42.18 25.75 17.47
C GLU A 122 -42.16 27.15 18.12
N GLU A 123 -42.69 27.28 19.34
CA GLU A 123 -42.53 28.51 20.11
C GLU A 123 -41.08 28.71 20.54
N LYS A 124 -40.60 29.96 20.40
CA LYS A 124 -39.22 30.36 20.71
C LYS A 124 -39.20 31.24 21.94
N LEU A 125 -38.35 30.91 22.90
CA LEU A 125 -38.10 31.74 24.07
C LEU A 125 -36.61 32.00 24.23
N SER A 126 -36.27 33.19 24.72
CA SER A 126 -34.89 33.59 24.96
C SER A 126 -34.61 33.72 26.45
N TYR A 127 -33.36 33.44 26.82
CA TYR A 127 -32.81 33.65 28.16
C TYR A 127 -31.41 34.25 28.06
N VAL A 128 -30.97 34.94 29.11
CA VAL A 128 -29.67 35.59 29.20
C VAL A 128 -28.87 34.96 30.33
N VAL A 129 -27.65 34.54 30.01
CA VAL A 129 -26.68 33.98 30.95
C VAL A 129 -25.67 35.05 31.32
N ASN A 130 -25.65 35.45 32.58
CA ASN A 130 -24.68 36.39 33.14
C ASN A 130 -23.57 35.63 33.88
N ILE A 131 -22.34 35.81 33.44
CA ILE A 131 -21.15 35.17 33.99
C ILE A 131 -20.23 36.27 34.54
N SER A 132 -19.88 36.18 35.82
CA SER A 132 -18.97 37.12 36.46
C SER A 132 -17.83 36.42 37.19
N ALA A 133 -16.67 37.07 37.25
CA ALA A 133 -15.51 36.54 37.97
C ALA A 133 -14.65 37.68 38.54
N LYS A 134 -14.05 37.46 39.71
CA LYS A 134 -13.04 38.35 40.28
C LYS A 134 -11.64 37.82 39.95
N LYS A 135 -10.72 38.71 39.54
CA LYS A 135 -9.35 38.32 39.15
C LYS A 135 -8.62 37.48 40.22
N ALA A 136 -8.88 37.74 41.50
CA ALA A 136 -8.26 37.02 42.62
C ALA A 136 -8.78 35.58 42.80
N GLN A 137 -9.95 35.26 42.25
CA GLN A 137 -10.62 33.95 42.38
C GLN A 137 -10.45 33.06 41.14
N LEU A 138 -9.93 33.62 40.05
CA LEU A 138 -9.57 32.86 38.85
C LEU A 138 -8.26 32.07 39.11
N PRO A 139 -8.17 30.81 38.64
CA PRO A 139 -6.95 30.00 38.78
C PRO A 139 -5.73 30.73 38.20
N ARG A 140 -4.59 30.70 38.92
CA ARG A 140 -3.34 31.31 38.45
C ARG A 140 -2.51 30.28 37.69
N GLY A 141 -2.23 30.57 36.42
CA GLY A 141 -1.38 29.76 35.54
C GLY A 141 -1.78 29.98 34.09
N ASP A 142 -0.80 30.22 33.21
CA ASP A 142 -1.04 30.34 31.77
C ASP A 142 -1.62 29.02 31.23
N GLY A 143 -2.80 29.11 30.61
CA GLY A 143 -3.45 27.96 29.99
C GLY A 143 -4.44 27.18 30.88
N THR A 144 -4.99 27.76 31.94
CA THR A 144 -5.98 27.10 32.81
C THR A 144 -7.42 27.25 32.31
N SER A 145 -8.18 26.15 32.25
CA SER A 145 -9.61 26.11 31.91
C SER A 145 -10.44 25.67 33.11
N VAL A 146 -11.61 26.29 33.32
CA VAL A 146 -12.62 25.86 34.31
C VAL A 146 -13.92 25.53 33.60
N PHE A 147 -14.63 24.51 34.08
CA PHE A 147 -15.84 23.98 33.45
C PHE A 147 -17.04 24.14 34.38
N GLY A 148 -18.19 24.40 33.79
CA GLY A 148 -19.48 24.42 34.46
C GLY A 148 -20.55 23.89 33.51
N ARG A 149 -21.75 23.70 34.04
CA ARG A 149 -22.85 23.06 33.32
C ARG A 149 -24.16 23.77 33.63
N MET A 150 -25.02 23.85 32.62
CA MET A 150 -26.39 24.31 32.77
C MET A 150 -27.33 23.25 32.19
N THR A 151 -28.40 22.91 32.91
CA THR A 151 -29.35 21.88 32.51
C THR A 151 -30.77 22.42 32.58
N TRP A 152 -31.48 22.38 31.45
CA TRP A 152 -32.92 22.63 31.35
C TRP A 152 -33.67 21.30 31.44
N ASN A 153 -34.70 21.23 32.29
CA ASN A 153 -35.47 19.99 32.53
C ASN A 153 -36.97 20.28 32.64
N ASP A 154 -37.81 19.56 31.90
CA ASP A 154 -39.28 19.62 31.96
C ASP A 154 -39.93 18.37 32.62
N GLY A 155 -39.11 17.45 33.15
CA GLY A 155 -39.52 16.17 33.73
C GLY A 155 -39.44 14.99 32.75
N ARG A 156 -39.35 15.25 31.43
CA ARG A 156 -39.24 14.23 30.37
C ARG A 156 -37.94 14.38 29.55
N HIS A 157 -37.55 15.60 29.25
CA HIS A 157 -36.37 15.97 28.47
C HIS A 157 -35.35 16.67 29.35
N VAL A 158 -34.07 16.30 29.19
CA VAL A 158 -32.94 16.90 29.90
C VAL A 158 -31.98 17.48 28.88
N ASN A 159 -31.96 18.81 28.78
CA ASN A 159 -31.15 19.56 27.82
C ASN A 159 -29.92 20.15 28.53
N CYS A 160 -28.73 19.58 28.27
CA CYS A 160 -27.47 19.99 28.90
C CYS A 160 -26.63 20.88 27.99
N ALA A 161 -26.26 22.06 28.48
CA ALA A 161 -25.30 22.97 27.89
C ALA A 161 -23.96 22.90 28.65
N SER A 162 -22.90 22.42 28.00
CA SER A 162 -21.53 22.41 28.51
C SER A 162 -20.73 23.58 27.94
N TRP A 163 -19.94 24.27 28.77
CA TRP A 163 -19.13 25.42 28.35
C TRP A 163 -17.65 25.10 28.46
N VAL A 164 -16.88 25.44 27.43
CA VAL A 164 -15.44 25.16 27.32
C VAL A 164 -14.68 26.46 27.09
N LEU A 165 -13.58 26.63 27.81
CA LEU A 165 -12.68 27.77 27.73
C LEU A 165 -11.33 27.27 27.19
N TYR A 166 -11.12 27.14 25.87
CA TYR A 166 -9.77 27.02 25.27
C TYR A 166 -9.64 27.10 23.72
N LYS A 167 -8.44 27.57 23.31
CA LYS A 167 -7.62 27.35 22.08
C LYS A 167 -8.11 27.67 20.65
N LEU A 168 -7.08 27.97 19.83
CA LEU A 168 -6.98 28.57 18.48
C LEU A 168 -7.29 27.62 17.28
N THR A 169 -7.51 28.19 16.08
CA THR A 169 -7.82 27.47 14.82
C THR A 169 -6.68 27.45 13.78
N LYS A 170 -6.87 26.74 12.65
CA LYS A 170 -5.89 26.41 11.58
C LYS A 170 -5.16 27.61 10.92
N ALA A 171 -5.79 28.78 10.76
CA ALA A 171 -5.09 29.98 10.24
C ALA A 171 -4.26 30.70 11.32
N GLN A 172 -4.65 30.59 12.59
CA GLN A 172 -3.86 31.03 13.74
C GLN A 172 -2.73 30.04 14.02
N ALA A 173 -2.95 28.75 13.76
CA ALA A 173 -1.90 27.76 13.63
C ALA A 173 -0.94 28.13 12.50
N GLU A 174 -1.41 28.60 11.34
CA GLU A 174 -0.52 29.06 10.25
C GLU A 174 0.16 30.41 10.53
N GLN A 175 -0.43 31.34 11.28
CA GLN A 175 0.26 32.57 11.73
C GLN A 175 1.25 32.29 12.87
N VAL A 176 0.93 31.39 13.78
CA VAL A 176 1.85 30.90 14.83
C VAL A 176 3.01 30.15 14.19
N ARG A 177 2.78 29.38 13.12
CA ARG A 177 3.79 28.73 12.28
C ARG A 177 4.77 29.70 11.62
N THR A 178 4.41 30.99 11.48
CA THR A 178 5.24 32.04 10.84
C THR A 178 6.08 32.88 11.81
N ARG A 179 6.02 32.64 13.14
CA ARG A 179 6.81 33.39 14.13
C ARG A 179 8.21 32.76 14.32
N PRO A 180 9.30 33.54 14.46
CA PRO A 180 10.67 33.00 14.58
C PRO A 180 10.88 32.06 15.77
N GLU A 181 10.07 32.25 16.82
CA GLU A 181 10.12 31.50 18.08
C GLU A 181 9.39 30.13 18.03
N VAL A 182 8.68 29.79 16.94
CA VAL A 182 7.74 28.66 16.90
C VAL A 182 8.21 27.57 15.92
N LEU A 183 8.38 26.32 16.41
CA LEU A 183 8.92 25.22 15.60
C LEU A 183 7.90 24.49 14.67
N THR A 184 6.66 24.13 15.10
CA THR A 184 5.63 23.47 14.21
C THR A 184 4.20 23.26 14.82
N VAL A 185 3.16 22.90 14.02
CA VAL A 185 1.72 22.65 14.41
C VAL A 185 0.99 21.53 13.57
N TYR A 186 0.06 20.71 14.15
CA TYR A 186 -0.73 19.62 13.49
C TYR A 186 -2.26 19.56 13.83
N PRO A 187 -3.15 19.05 12.94
CA PRO A 187 -4.62 18.88 13.15
C PRO A 187 -5.09 17.47 13.60
N ASP A 188 -6.31 17.36 14.15
CA ASP A 188 -6.92 16.11 14.68
C ASP A 188 -8.24 15.71 13.94
N GLN A 189 -8.53 14.40 13.75
CA GLN A 189 -9.63 13.88 12.90
C GLN A 189 -10.21 12.50 13.31
N ILE A 190 -11.51 12.26 13.03
CA ILE A 190 -12.19 10.94 13.10
C ILE A 190 -12.11 10.22 11.74
N ARG A 191 -11.78 8.91 11.71
CA ARG A 191 -11.54 8.11 10.49
C ARG A 191 -12.52 6.93 10.36
N GLN A 192 -12.82 6.52 9.13
CA GLN A 192 -13.67 5.36 8.78
C GLN A 192 -12.82 4.07 8.63
N LEU A 193 -13.43 2.90 8.87
CA LEU A 193 -12.78 1.59 8.71
C LEU A 193 -12.96 1.07 7.27
N GLN A 194 -11.84 0.95 6.55
CA GLN A 194 -11.80 0.44 5.18
C GLN A 194 -10.56 -0.44 4.99
N THR A 195 -10.50 -1.09 3.82
CA THR A 195 -9.30 -1.52 3.11
C THR A 195 -7.96 -1.23 3.80
N THR A 196 -7.22 -2.12 4.49
CA THR A 196 -6.26 -1.56 5.48
C THR A 196 -5.24 -0.57 4.91
N ARG A 197 -4.85 -0.69 3.62
CA ARG A 197 -4.45 0.48 2.78
C ARG A 197 -4.26 0.18 1.27
N SER A 198 -3.64 -0.95 0.89
CA SER A 198 -3.03 -1.11 -0.46
C SER A 198 -4.01 -0.97 -1.64
N ARG A 199 -5.20 -1.57 -1.55
CA ARG A 199 -6.25 -1.43 -2.58
C ARG A 199 -6.66 0.04 -2.78
N GLN A 200 -6.77 0.82 -1.69
CA GLN A 200 -7.11 2.25 -1.76
C GLN A 200 -5.97 3.08 -2.31
N PHE A 201 -4.74 2.75 -1.94
CA PHE A 201 -3.53 3.37 -2.47
C PHE A 201 -3.46 3.22 -4.00
N LEU A 202 -3.96 2.11 -4.53
CA LEU A 202 -4.13 1.86 -5.97
C LEU A 202 -5.34 2.57 -6.61
N GLY A 203 -6.10 3.38 -5.86
CA GLY A 203 -7.30 4.05 -6.39
C GLY A 203 -8.52 3.15 -6.55
N ILE A 204 -8.43 1.85 -6.23
CA ILE A 204 -9.54 0.90 -6.30
C ILE A 204 -10.45 1.12 -5.07
N LEU A 205 -11.45 2.00 -5.22
CA LEU A 205 -12.38 2.39 -4.16
C LEU A 205 -13.71 1.64 -4.24
N ASN A 206 -14.42 1.50 -3.11
CA ASN A 206 -15.78 0.96 -3.16
C ASN A 206 -16.75 2.00 -3.76
N PRO A 207 -17.77 1.59 -4.52
CA PRO A 207 -18.77 2.52 -5.08
C PRO A 207 -19.48 3.39 -4.04
N LEU A 208 -19.66 2.89 -2.81
CA LEU A 208 -20.25 3.65 -1.70
C LEU A 208 -19.35 4.77 -1.15
N ASP A 209 -18.05 4.70 -1.42
CA ASP A 209 -17.10 5.77 -1.10
C ASP A 209 -17.07 6.85 -2.21
N GLN A 210 -17.80 6.65 -3.32
CA GLN A 210 -17.81 7.51 -4.52
C GLN A 210 -18.96 8.53 -4.57
N ASN A 211 -19.41 9.10 -3.43
CA ASN A 211 -20.40 10.19 -3.41
C ASN A 211 -19.97 11.49 -4.15
N ASN A 212 -18.85 11.50 -4.86
CA ASN A 212 -18.28 12.65 -5.58
C ASN A 212 -17.55 12.26 -6.90
N ASN A 213 -17.93 11.19 -7.59
CA ASN A 213 -17.42 11.00 -8.96
C ASN A 213 -18.19 11.92 -9.93
N SER A 214 -17.65 13.12 -10.16
CA SER A 214 -18.17 14.10 -11.12
C SER A 214 -18.01 13.69 -12.59
N ASN A 215 -17.40 12.53 -12.89
CA ASN A 215 -16.99 12.14 -14.24
C ASN A 215 -17.71 10.91 -14.82
N GLY A 216 -18.66 10.28 -14.10
CA GLY A 216 -19.52 9.23 -14.66
C GLY A 216 -18.87 7.89 -15.03
N LEU A 217 -17.58 7.67 -14.75
CA LEU A 217 -16.89 6.40 -15.03
C LEU A 217 -17.25 5.30 -14.01
N ILE A 218 -17.57 4.11 -14.53
CA ILE A 218 -17.74 2.88 -13.74
C ILE A 218 -16.34 2.39 -13.36
N GLY A 219 -15.98 2.44 -12.07
CA GLY A 219 -14.66 1.97 -11.61
C GLY A 219 -14.44 0.48 -11.87
N ILE A 220 -13.17 0.06 -11.95
CA ILE A 220 -12.77 -1.30 -12.41
C ILE A 220 -13.52 -2.44 -11.70
N LEU A 221 -13.85 -2.27 -10.41
CA LEU A 221 -14.60 -3.27 -9.64
C LEU A 221 -15.99 -3.53 -10.20
N GLN A 222 -16.72 -2.49 -10.59
CA GLN A 222 -18.07 -2.65 -11.11
C GLN A 222 -18.05 -3.11 -12.56
N ALA A 223 -17.09 -2.63 -13.37
CA ALA A 223 -16.89 -3.07 -14.74
C ALA A 223 -16.63 -4.58 -14.84
N SER A 224 -15.92 -5.15 -13.85
CA SER A 224 -15.51 -6.56 -13.82
C SER A 224 -16.41 -7.49 -13.02
N ASP A 225 -17.52 -7.00 -12.46
CA ASP A 225 -18.23 -7.65 -11.34
C ASP A 225 -17.25 -8.20 -10.29
N TYR A 226 -16.28 -7.38 -9.89
CA TYR A 226 -15.26 -7.67 -8.89
C TYR A 226 -14.43 -8.95 -9.21
N GLY A 227 -14.35 -9.31 -10.49
CA GLY A 227 -13.68 -10.51 -11.01
C GLY A 227 -14.48 -11.81 -10.88
N SER A 228 -15.80 -11.77 -10.67
CA SER A 228 -16.62 -12.93 -10.27
C SER A 228 -16.53 -14.18 -11.17
N ASN A 229 -16.25 -13.97 -12.45
CA ASN A 229 -16.13 -15.00 -13.48
C ASN A 229 -14.70 -15.43 -13.79
N VAL A 230 -13.71 -14.92 -13.05
CA VAL A 230 -12.27 -15.16 -13.32
C VAL A 230 -11.67 -16.05 -12.24
N ILE A 231 -10.78 -16.97 -12.64
CA ILE A 231 -10.12 -17.94 -11.76
C ILE A 231 -8.62 -17.67 -11.70
N ILE A 232 -8.10 -17.38 -10.50
CA ILE A 232 -6.67 -17.18 -10.24
C ILE A 232 -6.09 -18.48 -9.67
N GLY A 233 -5.17 -19.09 -10.40
CA GLY A 233 -4.30 -20.16 -9.94
C GLY A 233 -3.15 -19.62 -9.08
N VAL A 234 -3.05 -20.07 -7.84
CA VAL A 234 -1.98 -19.67 -6.91
C VAL A 234 -1.03 -20.85 -6.72
N LEU A 235 0.20 -20.72 -7.23
CA LEU A 235 1.27 -21.72 -7.13
C LEU A 235 2.20 -21.31 -5.98
N ASP A 236 2.05 -21.92 -4.80
CA ASP A 236 2.68 -21.44 -3.56
C ASP A 236 2.82 -22.55 -2.49
N THR A 237 2.92 -22.20 -1.20
CA THR A 237 3.03 -23.12 -0.04
C THR A 237 1.69 -23.74 0.39
N GLY A 238 0.61 -23.46 -0.33
CA GLY A 238 -0.75 -23.97 -0.08
C GLY A 238 -1.72 -22.88 0.40
N ILE A 239 -2.81 -23.29 1.04
CA ILE A 239 -3.84 -22.37 1.56
C ILE A 239 -4.31 -22.75 2.97
N TRP A 240 -4.70 -21.76 3.78
CA TRP A 240 -5.46 -21.97 5.02
C TRP A 240 -6.96 -21.67 4.77
N PRO A 241 -7.76 -22.66 4.34
CA PRO A 241 -9.09 -22.41 3.77
C PRO A 241 -10.10 -21.84 4.78
N GLU A 242 -9.89 -22.03 6.09
CA GLU A 242 -10.82 -21.55 7.13
C GLU A 242 -10.71 -20.05 7.42
N ARG A 243 -9.88 -19.30 6.70
CA ARG A 243 -9.85 -17.84 6.87
C ARG A 243 -11.09 -17.20 6.29
N ASP A 244 -11.61 -16.19 7.01
CA ASP A 244 -12.73 -15.38 6.53
C ASP A 244 -12.43 -14.73 5.18
N SER A 245 -11.16 -14.46 4.85
CA SER A 245 -10.72 -14.01 3.53
C SER A 245 -11.08 -14.99 2.39
N PHE A 246 -11.44 -16.24 2.69
CA PHE A 246 -11.81 -17.25 1.69
C PHE A 246 -13.26 -17.75 1.86
N HIS A 247 -14.10 -17.00 2.56
CA HIS A 247 -15.52 -17.30 2.60
C HIS A 247 -16.16 -17.16 1.20
N ASP A 248 -17.28 -17.82 0.96
CA ASP A 248 -17.95 -17.83 -0.35
C ASP A 248 -19.33 -17.16 -0.36
N ARG A 249 -19.70 -16.52 0.76
CA ARG A 249 -20.95 -15.75 0.88
C ARG A 249 -21.11 -14.75 -0.27
N GLY A 250 -22.27 -14.84 -0.95
CA GLY A 250 -22.62 -13.95 -2.06
C GLY A 250 -21.93 -14.29 -3.38
N LEU A 251 -21.25 -15.44 -3.47
CA LEU A 251 -20.70 -15.95 -4.71
C LEU A 251 -21.64 -16.99 -5.33
N GLY A 252 -21.89 -16.87 -6.64
CA GLY A 252 -22.63 -17.87 -7.41
C GLY A 252 -21.79 -19.13 -7.67
N SER A 253 -22.31 -19.99 -8.55
CA SER A 253 -21.61 -21.20 -9.01
C SER A 253 -20.22 -20.89 -9.59
N ALA A 254 -19.40 -21.92 -9.70
CA ALA A 254 -18.13 -21.84 -10.40
C ALA A 254 -18.33 -21.35 -11.86
N PRO A 255 -17.36 -20.61 -12.43
CA PRO A 255 -17.36 -20.27 -13.85
C PRO A 255 -17.45 -21.53 -14.72
N SER A 256 -18.17 -21.46 -15.84
CA SER A 256 -18.49 -22.63 -16.67
C SER A 256 -17.28 -23.29 -17.34
N HIS A 257 -16.18 -22.55 -17.51
CA HIS A 257 -14.94 -23.07 -18.09
C HIS A 257 -14.06 -23.82 -17.09
N TRP A 258 -14.41 -23.80 -15.79
CA TRP A 258 -13.71 -24.56 -14.76
C TRP A 258 -13.96 -26.06 -14.92
N LYS A 259 -12.90 -26.86 -15.09
CA LYS A 259 -13.02 -28.29 -15.48
C LYS A 259 -12.80 -29.27 -14.33
N SER A 260 -12.22 -28.80 -13.22
CA SER A 260 -11.67 -29.65 -12.17
C SER A 260 -12.54 -29.58 -10.91
N LEU A 261 -12.91 -30.71 -10.31
CA LEU A 261 -13.60 -30.69 -9.02
C LEU A 261 -12.56 -30.83 -7.91
N CYS A 262 -12.81 -30.21 -6.75
CA CYS A 262 -11.97 -30.39 -5.57
C CYS A 262 -11.74 -31.88 -5.28
N ASP A 263 -10.48 -32.28 -5.08
CA ASP A 263 -10.13 -33.68 -4.85
C ASP A 263 -10.84 -34.23 -3.62
N LYS A 264 -11.79 -35.15 -3.86
CA LYS A 264 -12.46 -35.92 -2.79
C LYS A 264 -11.54 -36.99 -2.18
N GLU A 265 -10.39 -37.25 -2.80
CA GLU A 265 -9.42 -38.28 -2.41
C GLU A 265 -8.47 -37.83 -1.31
N LEU A 266 -8.44 -36.53 -1.00
CA LEU A 266 -7.73 -36.01 0.17
C LEU A 266 -8.44 -36.51 1.42
N ASN A 267 -7.93 -37.59 2.02
CA ASN A 267 -8.44 -38.25 3.23
C ASN A 267 -8.27 -37.35 4.47
N THR A 268 -8.92 -36.19 4.45
CA THR A 268 -8.81 -35.12 5.44
C THR A 268 -10.19 -34.80 5.96
N SER A 269 -10.29 -34.50 7.27
CA SER A 269 -11.55 -34.12 7.90
C SER A 269 -12.00 -32.68 7.56
N ILE A 270 -11.36 -32.03 6.57
CA ILE A 270 -11.51 -30.60 6.28
C ILE A 270 -11.91 -30.42 4.81
N ALA A 271 -12.98 -29.67 4.57
CA ALA A 271 -13.31 -29.19 3.22
C ALA A 271 -12.36 -28.06 2.82
N PHE A 272 -11.48 -28.32 1.84
CA PHE A 272 -10.57 -27.31 1.30
C PHE A 272 -11.22 -26.35 0.30
N CYS A 273 -12.33 -26.78 -0.30
CA CYS A 273 -12.98 -26.05 -1.38
C CYS A 273 -14.39 -25.60 -1.00
N ASN A 274 -14.79 -24.50 -1.59
CA ASN A 274 -16.11 -23.87 -1.51
C ASN A 274 -16.32 -23.05 -2.80
N ASN A 275 -17.33 -22.19 -2.90
CA ASN A 275 -17.48 -21.38 -4.11
C ASN A 275 -16.37 -20.30 -4.25
N LYS A 276 -15.51 -20.08 -3.26
CA LYS A 276 -14.36 -19.18 -3.35
C LYS A 276 -13.07 -19.90 -3.77
N ILE A 277 -12.75 -21.02 -3.13
CA ILE A 277 -11.64 -21.93 -3.48
C ILE A 277 -12.23 -23.09 -4.26
N LEU A 278 -12.11 -23.09 -5.59
CA LEU A 278 -12.74 -24.10 -6.44
C LEU A 278 -11.97 -25.42 -6.48
N GLY A 279 -10.64 -25.33 -6.42
CA GLY A 279 -9.74 -26.49 -6.43
C GLY A 279 -8.54 -26.26 -5.53
N ALA A 280 -8.01 -27.35 -4.98
CA ALA A 280 -6.81 -27.34 -4.15
C ALA A 280 -6.03 -28.65 -4.36
N LYS A 281 -4.82 -28.56 -4.91
CA LYS A 281 -3.97 -29.69 -5.30
C LYS A 281 -2.56 -29.55 -4.72
N VAL A 282 -1.82 -30.66 -4.66
CA VAL A 282 -0.49 -30.77 -4.02
C VAL A 282 0.52 -31.41 -4.96
N PHE A 283 1.71 -30.84 -5.02
CA PHE A 283 2.85 -31.32 -5.78
C PHE A 283 4.08 -31.26 -4.87
N GLY A 284 4.64 -32.43 -4.58
CA GLY A 284 5.89 -32.55 -3.79
C GLY A 284 6.74 -33.74 -4.20
N SER A 285 6.38 -34.42 -5.29
CA SER A 285 7.09 -35.62 -5.72
C SER A 285 8.54 -35.31 -6.04
N GLY A 286 8.80 -34.16 -6.68
CA GLY A 286 10.16 -33.71 -6.96
C GLY A 286 10.92 -33.35 -5.69
N PHE A 287 10.30 -32.58 -4.80
CA PHE A 287 10.92 -32.18 -3.54
C PHE A 287 11.32 -33.38 -2.66
N PHE A 288 10.40 -34.32 -2.43
CA PHE A 288 10.68 -35.50 -1.59
C PHE A 288 11.70 -36.44 -2.23
N ALA A 289 11.71 -36.56 -3.56
CA ALA A 289 12.75 -37.28 -4.28
C ALA A 289 14.14 -36.66 -4.07
N MET A 290 14.26 -35.32 -4.11
CA MET A 290 15.52 -34.61 -3.88
C MET A 290 16.03 -34.74 -2.44
N LYS A 291 15.13 -34.81 -1.45
CA LYS A 291 15.49 -34.96 -0.04
C LYS A 291 15.79 -36.40 0.37
N ASN A 292 15.53 -37.38 -0.49
CA ASN A 292 15.58 -38.81 -0.16
C ASN A 292 14.72 -39.14 1.08
N GLU A 293 13.59 -38.46 1.20
CA GLU A 293 12.64 -38.61 2.31
C GLU A 293 11.39 -39.34 1.80
N ALA A 294 10.83 -40.23 2.63
CA ALA A 294 9.52 -40.81 2.33
C ALA A 294 8.46 -39.70 2.37
N LYS A 295 7.54 -39.69 1.39
CA LYS A 295 6.40 -38.76 1.39
C LYS A 295 5.64 -38.89 2.72
N PRO A 296 5.53 -37.82 3.54
CA PRO A 296 4.82 -37.90 4.80
C PRO A 296 3.31 -38.00 4.58
N LEU A 297 2.64 -38.87 5.34
CA LEU A 297 1.16 -39.05 5.33
C LEU A 297 0.39 -37.75 5.66
N GLU A 298 0.93 -36.87 6.51
CA GLU A 298 0.35 -35.54 6.81
C GLU A 298 0.71 -34.46 5.76
N GLY A 299 1.68 -34.74 4.88
CA GLY A 299 2.13 -33.84 3.82
C GLY A 299 1.32 -33.95 2.53
N GLU A 300 0.28 -34.77 2.47
CA GLU A 300 -0.54 -34.94 1.26
C GLU A 300 -1.69 -33.91 1.18
N SER A 301 -1.58 -32.77 1.87
CA SER A 301 -2.65 -31.78 1.95
C SER A 301 -2.27 -30.43 1.31
N PRO A 302 -3.22 -29.76 0.61
CA PRO A 302 -3.06 -28.38 0.14
C PRO A 302 -2.93 -27.34 1.27
N ARG A 303 -2.97 -27.78 2.54
CA ARG A 303 -2.87 -26.89 3.69
C ARG A 303 -1.54 -26.14 3.71
N ASP A 304 -1.65 -24.84 3.92
CA ASP A 304 -0.51 -23.98 4.16
C ASP A 304 0.02 -24.14 5.59
N THR A 305 1.29 -24.50 5.68
CA THR A 305 2.03 -24.67 6.94
C THR A 305 3.17 -23.68 7.10
N GLU A 306 3.38 -22.79 6.12
CA GLU A 306 4.40 -21.73 6.13
C GLU A 306 3.78 -20.33 6.18
N GLY A 307 2.60 -20.15 5.58
CA GLY A 307 1.82 -18.92 5.62
C GLY A 307 1.93 -18.05 4.38
N HIS A 308 2.96 -18.25 3.57
CA HIS A 308 3.22 -17.48 2.35
C HIS A 308 2.04 -17.57 1.36
N GLY A 309 1.60 -18.78 1.00
CA GLY A 309 0.49 -19.00 0.07
C GLY A 309 -0.86 -18.47 0.55
N THR A 310 -1.14 -18.55 1.85
CA THR A 310 -2.32 -17.92 2.45
C THR A 310 -2.27 -16.39 2.33
N HIS A 311 -1.09 -15.82 2.53
CA HIS A 311 -0.86 -14.38 2.43
C HIS A 311 -1.07 -13.91 0.99
N THR A 312 -0.36 -14.51 0.03
CA THR A 312 -0.43 -14.16 -1.40
C THR A 312 -1.83 -14.35 -1.99
N ALA A 313 -2.50 -15.48 -1.72
CA ALA A 313 -3.87 -15.73 -2.20
C ALA A 313 -4.88 -14.70 -1.68
N SER A 314 -4.73 -14.26 -0.42
CA SER A 314 -5.61 -13.25 0.18
C SER A 314 -5.34 -11.83 -0.33
N ILE A 315 -4.13 -11.51 -0.79
CA ILE A 315 -3.83 -10.26 -1.50
C ILE A 315 -4.53 -10.25 -2.86
N ALA A 316 -4.41 -11.33 -3.64
CA ALA A 316 -4.97 -11.40 -4.98
C ALA A 316 -6.50 -11.33 -4.94
N ALA A 317 -7.12 -12.16 -4.10
CA ALA A 317 -8.57 -12.34 -4.12
C ALA A 317 -9.21 -12.46 -2.73
N GLY A 318 -8.62 -12.01 -1.64
CA GLY A 318 -9.27 -12.08 -0.33
C GLY A 318 -10.66 -11.41 -0.29
N ARG A 319 -11.64 -12.05 0.35
CA ARG A 319 -12.92 -11.44 0.70
C ARG A 319 -12.76 -10.38 1.79
N GLU A 320 -13.78 -9.55 1.92
CA GLU A 320 -13.83 -8.51 2.92
C GLU A 320 -13.84 -9.10 4.34
N VAL A 321 -12.84 -8.73 5.14
CA VAL A 321 -12.75 -9.08 6.57
C VAL A 321 -12.57 -7.81 7.38
N LYS A 322 -13.59 -7.45 8.15
CA LYS A 322 -13.59 -6.25 9.01
C LYS A 322 -12.69 -6.46 10.23
N LYS A 323 -12.16 -5.36 10.77
CA LYS A 323 -11.29 -5.34 11.97
C LYS A 323 -10.03 -6.20 11.80
N ALA A 324 -9.53 -6.31 10.57
CA ALA A 324 -8.26 -6.93 10.27
C ALA A 324 -7.12 -6.06 10.82
N SER A 325 -6.16 -6.68 11.50
CA SER A 325 -4.94 -6.03 11.98
C SER A 325 -3.91 -7.09 12.35
N LEU A 326 -2.64 -6.70 12.41
CA LEU A 326 -1.61 -7.45 13.12
C LEU A 326 -1.47 -6.83 14.52
N PHE A 327 -2.23 -7.33 15.49
CA PHE A 327 -2.24 -6.82 16.87
C PHE A 327 -2.44 -5.29 16.96
N GLY A 328 -3.37 -4.74 16.18
CA GLY A 328 -3.65 -3.30 16.13
C GLY A 328 -2.86 -2.53 15.07
N TYR A 329 -1.75 -3.07 14.55
CA TYR A 329 -1.07 -2.49 13.39
C TYR A 329 -1.89 -2.69 12.13
N ALA A 330 -1.87 -1.68 11.25
CA ALA A 330 -2.61 -1.68 9.99
C ALA A 330 -4.10 -2.01 10.20
N SER A 331 -4.71 -1.48 11.27
CA SER A 331 -6.11 -1.76 11.57
C SER A 331 -7.06 -1.23 10.49
N GLY A 332 -7.97 -2.09 10.03
CA GLY A 332 -9.00 -1.70 9.07
C GLY A 332 -9.82 -2.89 8.60
N THR A 333 -10.24 -2.86 7.35
CA THR A 333 -10.89 -3.97 6.67
C THR A 333 -9.88 -4.58 5.70
N ALA A 334 -9.61 -5.87 5.71
CA ALA A 334 -8.80 -6.52 4.69
C ALA A 334 -9.68 -6.96 3.51
N VAL A 335 -9.22 -6.75 2.28
CA VAL A 335 -9.82 -7.30 1.06
C VAL A 335 -8.72 -7.39 0.00
N GLY A 336 -8.77 -8.43 -0.82
CA GLY A 336 -7.88 -8.56 -1.97
C GLY A 336 -8.28 -7.63 -3.09
N ILE A 337 -7.45 -7.60 -4.13
CA ILE A 337 -7.68 -6.75 -5.30
C ILE A 337 -8.92 -7.18 -6.08
N ALA A 338 -9.08 -8.48 -6.35
CA ALA A 338 -10.25 -9.05 -7.02
C ALA A 338 -11.11 -9.90 -6.06
N PRO A 339 -11.95 -9.29 -5.21
CA PRO A 339 -12.59 -10.02 -4.13
C PRO A 339 -13.56 -11.11 -4.59
N LYS A 340 -14.23 -11.00 -5.76
CA LYS A 340 -15.12 -12.05 -6.27
C LYS A 340 -14.41 -13.08 -7.16
N ALA A 341 -13.17 -12.82 -7.60
CA ALA A 341 -12.38 -13.81 -8.35
C ALA A 341 -12.25 -15.13 -7.60
N ARG A 342 -12.21 -16.25 -8.31
CA ARG A 342 -12.13 -17.58 -7.72
C ARG A 342 -10.67 -17.98 -7.56
N LEU A 343 -10.39 -18.86 -6.61
CA LEU A 343 -9.05 -19.35 -6.34
C LEU A 343 -8.94 -20.83 -6.70
N ALA A 344 -7.87 -21.20 -7.38
CA ALA A 344 -7.42 -22.58 -7.52
C ALA A 344 -6.01 -22.67 -6.92
N ILE A 345 -5.82 -23.53 -5.93
CA ILE A 345 -4.59 -23.59 -5.13
C ILE A 345 -3.74 -24.76 -5.57
N TYR A 346 -2.47 -24.51 -5.88
CA TYR A 346 -1.51 -25.52 -6.27
C TYR A 346 -0.31 -25.42 -5.31
N LYS A 347 -0.28 -26.29 -4.30
CA LYS A 347 0.84 -26.33 -3.35
C LYS A 347 2.04 -27.00 -4.03
N ILE A 348 3.04 -26.21 -4.37
CA ILE A 348 4.27 -26.65 -5.07
C ILE A 348 5.53 -26.44 -4.21
N CYS A 349 5.40 -25.73 -3.09
CA CYS A 349 6.50 -25.36 -2.21
C CYS A 349 6.39 -26.06 -0.86
N TRP A 350 7.56 -26.44 -0.34
CA TRP A 350 7.78 -27.17 0.90
C TRP A 350 8.82 -26.44 1.75
N PRO A 351 9.07 -26.86 3.00
CA PRO A 351 10.19 -26.31 3.76
C PRO A 351 11.46 -26.36 2.91
N TYR A 352 12.21 -25.26 2.86
CA TYR A 352 13.43 -25.08 2.05
C TYR A 352 13.25 -24.81 0.54
N GLY A 353 12.03 -24.76 0.01
CA GLY A 353 11.78 -24.27 -1.36
C GLY A 353 10.83 -25.14 -2.19
N CYS A 354 10.88 -24.92 -3.50
CA CYS A 354 9.98 -25.51 -4.48
C CYS A 354 10.83 -26.22 -5.54
N SER A 355 10.47 -27.45 -5.92
CA SER A 355 11.23 -28.19 -6.94
C SER A 355 10.72 -27.83 -8.34
N ASP A 356 11.62 -27.75 -9.33
CA ASP A 356 11.26 -27.42 -10.71
C ASP A 356 10.20 -28.35 -11.31
N SER A 357 10.30 -29.66 -11.02
CA SER A 357 9.31 -30.63 -11.50
C SER A 357 7.94 -30.42 -10.86
N ASP A 358 7.88 -30.03 -9.59
CA ASP A 358 6.60 -29.75 -8.93
C ASP A 358 6.01 -28.41 -9.44
N ILE A 359 6.86 -27.42 -9.77
CA ILE A 359 6.45 -26.18 -10.44
C ILE A 359 5.81 -26.48 -11.79
N ILE A 360 6.50 -27.22 -12.67
CA ILE A 360 5.97 -27.58 -14.01
C ILE A 360 4.64 -28.33 -13.87
N ALA A 361 4.57 -29.31 -12.95
CA ALA A 361 3.34 -30.07 -12.72
C ALA A 361 2.18 -29.18 -12.24
N GLY A 362 2.46 -28.20 -11.38
CA GLY A 362 1.49 -27.20 -10.93
C GLY A 362 0.97 -26.35 -12.08
N PHE A 363 1.86 -25.85 -12.94
CA PHE A 363 1.49 -25.07 -14.14
C PHE A 363 0.63 -25.88 -15.11
N ASP A 364 1.11 -27.06 -15.52
CA ASP A 364 0.41 -27.92 -16.47
C ASP A 364 -0.98 -28.29 -15.95
N THR A 365 -1.11 -28.56 -14.65
CA THR A 365 -2.41 -28.85 -14.02
C THR A 365 -3.30 -27.61 -13.98
N ALA A 366 -2.74 -26.43 -13.68
CA ALA A 366 -3.52 -25.19 -13.61
C ALA A 366 -4.13 -24.83 -14.97
N VAL A 367 -3.35 -24.96 -16.04
CA VAL A 367 -3.82 -24.75 -17.42
C VAL A 367 -4.90 -25.77 -17.79
N GLN A 368 -4.70 -27.06 -17.47
CA GLN A 368 -5.68 -28.11 -17.73
C GLN A 368 -7.00 -27.88 -16.99
N ASP A 369 -6.94 -27.43 -15.74
CA ASP A 369 -8.11 -27.16 -14.91
C ASP A 369 -8.91 -25.94 -15.40
N GLY A 370 -8.31 -25.09 -16.24
CA GLY A 370 -8.94 -23.92 -16.85
C GLY A 370 -8.82 -22.67 -16.00
N VAL A 371 -7.68 -22.44 -15.32
CA VAL A 371 -7.42 -21.14 -14.69
C VAL A 371 -7.25 -20.05 -15.73
N ASP A 372 -7.55 -18.81 -15.36
CA ASP A 372 -7.42 -17.65 -16.23
C ASP A 372 -6.08 -16.93 -16.08
N ILE A 373 -5.56 -16.95 -14.85
CA ILE A 373 -4.36 -16.25 -14.40
C ILE A 373 -3.57 -17.18 -13.49
N ILE A 374 -2.25 -17.20 -13.62
CA ILE A 374 -1.33 -17.83 -12.68
C ILE A 374 -0.58 -16.74 -11.92
N SER A 375 -0.62 -16.83 -10.59
CA SER A 375 0.17 -16.03 -9.66
C SER A 375 1.32 -16.86 -9.12
N LEU A 376 2.56 -16.50 -9.46
CA LEU A 376 3.77 -17.23 -9.09
C LEU A 376 4.73 -16.34 -8.30
N SER A 377 4.69 -16.44 -6.98
CA SER A 377 5.60 -15.73 -6.07
C SER A 377 6.85 -16.55 -5.74
N VAL A 378 7.42 -17.16 -6.77
CA VAL A 378 8.57 -18.08 -6.72
C VAL A 378 9.47 -17.78 -7.91
N GLY A 379 10.76 -18.01 -7.76
CA GLY A 379 11.71 -17.98 -8.88
C GLY A 379 13.10 -18.39 -8.45
N SER A 380 13.98 -18.56 -9.42
CA SER A 380 15.40 -18.88 -9.23
C SER A 380 16.27 -17.94 -10.04
N ALA A 381 17.60 -18.06 -9.89
CA ALA A 381 18.53 -17.34 -10.74
C ALA A 381 18.19 -17.54 -12.24
N PRO A 382 18.35 -16.51 -13.08
CA PRO A 382 17.96 -16.57 -14.48
C PRO A 382 18.81 -17.58 -15.24
N GLN A 383 18.16 -18.34 -16.13
CA GLN A 383 18.77 -19.30 -17.04
C GLN A 383 18.26 -19.05 -18.46
N GLU A 384 18.92 -19.64 -19.46
CA GLU A 384 18.40 -19.67 -20.83
C GLU A 384 16.97 -20.21 -20.86
N TYR A 385 16.09 -19.62 -21.69
CA TYR A 385 14.66 -19.95 -21.64
C TYR A 385 14.35 -21.43 -21.90
N SER A 386 15.16 -22.12 -22.70
CA SER A 386 15.03 -23.57 -22.95
C SER A 386 15.51 -24.46 -21.80
N SER A 387 16.16 -23.88 -20.80
CA SER A 387 16.68 -24.55 -19.61
C SER A 387 16.04 -24.02 -18.31
N ASP A 388 15.09 -23.09 -18.42
CA ASP A 388 14.33 -22.53 -17.30
C ASP A 388 12.93 -23.18 -17.23
N PRO A 389 12.68 -24.06 -16.25
CA PRO A 389 11.39 -24.71 -16.04
C PRO A 389 10.20 -23.76 -15.89
N ILE A 390 10.40 -22.60 -15.26
CA ILE A 390 9.35 -21.59 -15.09
C ILE A 390 9.07 -20.95 -16.45
N ALA A 391 10.10 -20.60 -17.21
CA ALA A 391 9.91 -20.03 -18.55
C ALA A 391 9.18 -21.00 -19.49
N ILE A 392 9.56 -22.29 -19.50
CA ILE A 392 8.92 -23.33 -20.32
C ILE A 392 7.46 -23.52 -19.91
N ALA A 393 7.17 -23.60 -18.61
CA ALA A 393 5.82 -23.81 -18.11
C ALA A 393 4.91 -22.58 -18.35
N ALA A 394 5.45 -21.37 -18.14
CA ALA A 394 4.74 -20.13 -18.42
C ALA A 394 4.44 -19.96 -19.91
N PHE A 395 5.34 -20.37 -20.81
CA PHE A 395 5.08 -20.35 -22.25
C PHE A 395 3.86 -21.23 -22.59
N GLY A 396 3.80 -22.44 -22.01
CA GLY A 396 2.67 -23.33 -22.19
C GLY A 396 1.35 -22.76 -21.67
N ALA A 397 1.39 -21.99 -20.58
CA ALA A 397 0.22 -21.29 -20.05
C ALA A 397 -0.28 -20.20 -20.99
N ILE A 398 0.62 -19.35 -21.49
CA ILE A 398 0.28 -18.28 -22.43
C ILE A 398 -0.22 -18.83 -23.77
N ASP A 399 0.33 -19.95 -24.27
CA ASP A 399 -0.17 -20.65 -25.47
C ASP A 399 -1.61 -21.18 -25.31
N HIS A 400 -2.13 -21.21 -24.08
CA HIS A 400 -3.52 -21.57 -23.76
C HIS A 400 -4.34 -20.38 -23.22
N GLY A 401 -3.86 -19.14 -23.38
CA GLY A 401 -4.60 -17.94 -22.96
C GLY A 401 -4.60 -17.68 -21.45
N VAL A 402 -3.64 -18.26 -20.72
CA VAL A 402 -3.49 -18.09 -19.27
C VAL A 402 -2.39 -17.07 -18.98
N PHE A 403 -2.78 -15.91 -18.45
CA PHE A 403 -1.86 -14.84 -18.07
C PHE A 403 -0.97 -15.26 -16.90
N VAL A 404 0.34 -14.94 -16.93
CA VAL A 404 1.29 -15.31 -15.87
C VAL A 404 1.91 -14.08 -15.24
N SER A 405 1.64 -13.87 -13.95
CA SER A 405 2.34 -12.89 -13.13
C SER A 405 3.35 -13.58 -12.23
N ALA A 406 4.58 -13.08 -12.21
CA ALA A 406 5.62 -13.58 -11.34
C ALA A 406 6.42 -12.46 -10.65
N SER A 407 6.94 -12.73 -9.45
CA SER A 407 7.79 -11.78 -8.70
C SER A 407 9.16 -11.59 -9.36
N ASP A 408 9.72 -10.38 -9.33
CA ASP A 408 11.04 -10.05 -9.91
C ASP A 408 12.25 -10.52 -9.08
N GLY A 409 12.04 -10.96 -7.83
CA GLY A 409 13.06 -11.37 -6.88
C GLY A 409 13.39 -10.34 -5.79
N ASN A 410 14.01 -10.78 -4.69
CA ASN A 410 14.35 -9.94 -3.53
C ASN A 410 15.87 -9.74 -3.36
N SER A 411 16.62 -9.79 -4.47
CA SER A 411 18.09 -9.76 -4.50
C SER A 411 18.66 -8.42 -4.99
N GLY A 412 17.83 -7.37 -5.01
CA GLY A 412 18.28 -6.00 -5.26
C GLY A 412 19.25 -5.50 -4.19
N PRO A 413 19.96 -4.39 -4.46
CA PRO A 413 19.77 -3.45 -5.57
C PRO A 413 20.71 -3.72 -6.76
N SER A 414 21.50 -4.78 -6.74
CA SER A 414 22.50 -5.06 -7.78
C SER A 414 21.84 -5.17 -9.15
N GLY A 415 22.45 -4.57 -10.17
CA GLY A 415 21.99 -4.71 -11.56
C GLY A 415 22.00 -6.18 -12.01
N SER A 416 21.08 -6.54 -12.90
CA SER A 416 20.88 -7.90 -13.40
C SER A 416 20.61 -8.95 -12.31
N SER A 417 19.94 -8.55 -11.23
CA SER A 417 19.46 -9.44 -10.17
C SER A 417 18.01 -9.91 -10.38
N VAL A 418 17.33 -9.41 -11.41
CA VAL A 418 15.95 -9.79 -11.77
C VAL A 418 15.85 -11.25 -12.21
N ILE A 419 14.81 -11.93 -11.72
CA ILE A 419 14.43 -13.30 -12.06
C ILE A 419 13.08 -13.31 -12.79
N ASN A 420 12.63 -14.49 -13.27
CA ASN A 420 11.38 -14.63 -14.04
C ASN A 420 11.36 -13.71 -15.27
N ILE A 421 12.44 -13.74 -16.04
CA ILE A 421 12.81 -12.74 -17.06
C ILE A 421 12.27 -13.04 -18.47
N ALA A 422 11.52 -14.12 -18.66
CA ALA A 422 10.99 -14.47 -19.98
C ALA A 422 10.00 -13.40 -20.48
N PRO A 423 9.94 -13.10 -21.80
CA PRO A 423 9.06 -12.06 -22.32
C PRO A 423 7.56 -12.35 -22.19
N TRP A 424 7.17 -13.60 -22.01
CA TRP A 424 5.78 -14.05 -21.82
C TRP A 424 5.40 -14.21 -20.33
N ILE A 425 6.14 -13.53 -19.45
CA ILE A 425 5.85 -13.47 -18.01
C ILE A 425 5.76 -11.99 -17.65
N THR A 426 4.69 -11.55 -16.98
CA THR A 426 4.68 -10.24 -16.34
C THR A 426 5.43 -10.30 -15.01
N THR A 427 6.64 -9.73 -15.01
CA THR A 427 7.59 -9.71 -13.91
C THR A 427 7.40 -8.47 -13.06
N VAL A 428 7.08 -8.66 -11.77
CA VAL A 428 6.56 -7.59 -10.90
C VAL A 428 7.54 -7.27 -9.78
N GLY A 429 8.02 -6.02 -9.76
CA GLY A 429 8.82 -5.47 -8.66
C GLY A 429 7.98 -4.92 -7.50
N ALA A 430 8.64 -4.59 -6.39
CA ALA A 430 8.00 -4.12 -5.17
C ALA A 430 8.18 -2.60 -4.97
N GLY A 431 7.06 -1.91 -4.84
CA GLY A 431 6.97 -0.54 -4.35
C GLY A 431 6.44 -0.47 -2.92
N THR A 432 6.82 0.59 -2.18
CA THR A 432 6.17 0.94 -0.92
C THR A 432 4.77 1.52 -1.15
N ILE A 433 3.95 1.47 -0.11
CA ILE A 433 2.72 2.28 -0.02
C ILE A 433 2.97 3.48 0.91
N ASP A 434 1.97 4.35 1.03
CA ASP A 434 1.99 5.52 1.90
C ASP A 434 1.71 5.21 3.39
N ARG A 435 2.03 3.98 3.83
CA ARG A 435 1.93 3.51 5.21
C ARG A 435 3.30 3.10 5.74
N LYS A 436 3.60 3.43 7.00
CA LYS A 436 4.78 2.97 7.73
C LYS A 436 4.46 2.59 9.17
N PHE A 437 5.40 1.91 9.82
CA PHE A 437 5.31 1.50 11.23
C PHE A 437 6.47 2.06 12.07
N PRO A 438 6.54 3.39 12.28
CA PRO A 438 7.72 3.99 12.88
C PRO A 438 7.93 3.58 14.34
N ALA A 439 9.21 3.46 14.69
CA ALA A 439 9.67 3.29 16.06
C ALA A 439 10.97 4.06 16.23
N ASP A 440 11.14 4.69 17.38
CA ASP A 440 12.28 5.56 17.66
C ASP A 440 13.21 4.92 18.69
N LEU A 441 14.51 4.91 18.39
CA LEU A 441 15.56 4.73 19.39
C LEU A 441 15.90 6.11 19.96
N VAL A 442 15.53 6.34 21.22
CA VAL A 442 15.83 7.58 21.94
C VAL A 442 17.07 7.33 22.81
N LEU A 443 18.16 8.01 22.49
CA LEU A 443 19.41 7.94 23.26
C LEU A 443 19.37 8.92 24.43
N GLU A 444 20.07 8.60 25.52
CA GLU A 444 20.10 9.43 26.74
C GLU A 444 20.70 10.83 26.50
N ASN A 445 21.49 11.02 25.44
CA ASN A 445 22.00 12.32 25.03
C ASN A 445 20.97 13.19 24.26
N GLY A 446 19.71 12.76 24.21
CA GLY A 446 18.61 13.45 23.55
C GLY A 446 18.49 13.20 22.05
N ARG A 447 19.41 12.42 21.44
CA ARG A 447 19.33 12.10 20.01
C ARG A 447 18.25 11.05 19.77
N VAL A 448 17.35 11.35 18.83
CA VAL A 448 16.29 10.45 18.37
C VAL A 448 16.69 9.87 17.03
N ILE A 449 16.59 8.55 16.88
CA ILE A 449 16.92 7.82 15.67
C ILE A 449 15.65 7.06 15.27
N THR A 450 15.02 7.50 14.18
CA THR A 450 13.80 6.89 13.68
C THR A 450 14.13 5.66 12.86
N GLY A 451 13.51 4.56 13.23
CA GLY A 451 13.49 3.29 12.53
C GLY A 451 12.07 2.79 12.38
N SER A 452 11.91 1.47 12.31
CA SER A 452 10.62 0.84 12.05
C SER A 452 10.45 -0.47 12.83
N SER A 453 9.22 -0.79 13.24
CA SER A 453 8.92 -1.99 14.04
C SER A 453 7.45 -2.41 14.00
N LEU A 454 7.22 -3.73 14.06
CA LEU A 454 5.91 -4.35 14.31
C LEU A 454 5.83 -5.04 15.69
N TYR A 455 6.61 -4.57 16.67
CA TYR A 455 6.51 -5.07 18.03
C TYR A 455 5.20 -4.64 18.69
N SER A 456 4.41 -5.62 19.14
CA SER A 456 3.06 -5.44 19.70
C SER A 456 2.91 -5.89 21.16
N GLY A 457 4.03 -6.19 21.83
CA GLY A 457 4.02 -6.55 23.25
C GLY A 457 4.16 -5.35 24.19
N ASP A 458 4.44 -5.62 25.46
CA ASP A 458 4.62 -4.58 26.47
C ASP A 458 5.82 -3.68 26.12
N PRO A 459 5.61 -2.36 25.97
CA PRO A 459 6.70 -1.45 25.67
C PRO A 459 7.69 -1.34 26.83
N LEU A 460 8.90 -0.86 26.54
CA LEU A 460 9.84 -0.48 27.60
C LEU A 460 9.25 0.66 28.45
N PRO A 461 9.52 0.71 29.77
CA PRO A 461 9.03 1.78 30.62
C PRO A 461 9.45 3.18 30.13
N ASN A 462 8.48 4.05 29.86
CA ASN A 462 8.66 5.36 29.22
C ASN A 462 9.63 6.33 29.94
N ASN A 463 9.92 6.12 31.22
CA ASN A 463 10.81 6.97 32.03
C ASN A 463 12.15 6.30 32.38
N LYS A 464 12.55 5.27 31.63
CA LYS A 464 13.77 4.52 31.93
C LYS A 464 14.60 4.32 30.67
N PHE A 465 15.82 4.83 30.71
CA PHE A 465 16.86 4.42 29.77
C PHE A 465 17.49 3.11 30.24
N PHE A 466 17.75 2.20 29.32
CA PHE A 466 18.46 0.95 29.55
C PHE A 466 19.88 1.05 28.99
N PRO A 467 20.87 0.36 29.57
CA PRO A 467 22.19 0.29 28.95
C PRO A 467 22.10 -0.30 27.54
N LEU A 468 22.81 0.27 26.59
CA LEU A 468 22.99 -0.27 25.25
C LEU A 468 24.30 -1.03 25.17
N ILE A 469 24.33 -2.06 24.33
CA ILE A 469 25.56 -2.80 24.06
C ILE A 469 25.57 -3.24 22.60
N TYR A 470 26.71 -3.08 21.93
CA TYR A 470 26.93 -3.72 20.63
C TYR A 470 27.13 -5.21 20.83
N ALA A 471 26.48 -6.04 20.02
CA ALA A 471 26.41 -7.48 20.24
C ALA A 471 27.79 -8.17 20.39
N VAL A 472 28.80 -7.71 19.63
CA VAL A 472 30.19 -8.21 19.73
C VAL A 472 30.77 -8.02 21.14
N ASN A 473 30.44 -6.92 21.82
CA ASN A 473 30.91 -6.66 23.19
C ASN A 473 30.10 -7.41 24.26
N GLY A 474 28.97 -8.03 23.86
CA GLY A 474 28.13 -8.87 24.71
C GLY A 474 28.41 -10.37 24.55
N SER A 475 29.45 -10.74 23.79
CA SER A 475 29.78 -12.12 23.45
C SER A 475 31.11 -12.57 24.08
N THR A 476 31.22 -13.87 24.34
CA THR A 476 32.49 -14.58 24.64
C THR A 476 33.02 -15.39 23.45
N ALA A 477 32.25 -15.50 22.35
CA ALA A 477 32.60 -16.20 21.11
C ALA A 477 32.73 -15.21 19.93
N GLY A 478 33.77 -15.37 19.10
CA GLY A 478 34.13 -14.41 18.05
C GLY A 478 33.26 -14.45 16.78
N SER A 479 32.70 -15.61 16.41
CA SER A 479 31.86 -15.74 15.20
C SER A 479 30.37 -15.53 15.51
N GLY A 480 29.63 -14.89 14.59
CA GLY A 480 28.16 -14.74 14.69
C GLY A 480 27.64 -13.70 15.69
N ALA A 481 28.49 -13.16 16.57
CA ALA A 481 28.08 -12.22 17.60
C ALA A 481 27.47 -10.93 17.05
N ALA A 482 28.10 -10.32 16.04
CA ALA A 482 27.60 -9.08 15.42
C ALA A 482 26.16 -9.22 14.93
N ILE A 483 25.82 -10.38 14.36
CA ILE A 483 24.51 -10.68 13.83
C ILE A 483 23.56 -11.31 14.86
N CYS A 484 23.94 -11.41 16.14
CA CYS A 484 23.12 -12.03 17.20
C CYS A 484 22.64 -13.44 16.84
N ASP A 485 23.55 -14.24 16.29
CA ASP A 485 23.30 -15.64 15.94
C ASP A 485 22.97 -16.50 17.17
N SER A 486 22.30 -17.63 16.98
CA SER A 486 21.88 -18.51 18.07
C SER A 486 23.07 -18.97 18.91
N GLY A 487 23.01 -18.73 20.22
CA GLY A 487 24.09 -19.07 21.16
C GLY A 487 25.30 -18.12 21.14
N SER A 488 25.28 -17.05 20.33
CA SER A 488 26.43 -16.14 20.19
C SER A 488 26.55 -15.07 21.29
N LEU A 489 25.62 -15.00 22.24
CA LEU A 489 25.57 -13.94 23.26
C LEU A 489 25.78 -14.51 24.67
N ASP A 490 26.60 -13.85 25.49
CA ASP A 490 26.81 -14.24 26.89
C ASP A 490 25.76 -13.54 27.80
N PRO A 491 24.89 -14.31 28.48
CA PRO A 491 23.89 -13.76 29.39
C PRO A 491 24.48 -12.88 30.51
N LYS A 492 25.74 -13.08 30.92
CA LYS A 492 26.39 -12.22 31.93
C LYS A 492 26.59 -10.80 31.45
N HIS A 493 26.79 -10.61 30.15
CA HIS A 493 27.09 -9.30 29.55
C HIS A 493 25.84 -8.62 28.98
N VAL A 494 24.84 -9.39 28.55
CA VAL A 494 23.64 -8.89 27.83
C VAL A 494 22.43 -8.65 28.75
N ARG A 495 22.32 -9.36 29.87
CA ARG A 495 21.13 -9.29 30.73
C ARG A 495 20.78 -7.87 31.15
N GLY A 496 19.51 -7.47 30.93
CA GLY A 496 19.01 -6.14 31.30
C GLY A 496 19.36 -5.00 30.34
N LYS A 497 19.96 -5.30 29.18
CA LYS A 497 20.42 -4.31 28.19
C LYS A 497 19.62 -4.36 26.88
N ILE A 498 19.68 -3.27 26.12
CA ILE A 498 19.27 -3.23 24.72
C ILE A 498 20.48 -3.60 23.85
N VAL A 499 20.34 -4.63 23.01
CA VAL A 499 21.45 -5.13 22.18
C VAL A 499 21.33 -4.58 20.76
N VAL A 500 22.41 -4.02 20.24
CA VAL A 500 22.52 -3.58 18.85
C VAL A 500 23.16 -4.73 18.05
N CYS A 501 22.39 -5.27 17.10
CA CYS A 501 22.78 -6.36 16.21
C CYS A 501 22.85 -5.85 14.76
N ASP A 502 23.81 -6.32 14.00
CA ASP A 502 23.87 -6.10 12.56
C ASP A 502 22.83 -6.97 11.83
N ARG A 503 22.25 -6.43 10.76
CA ARG A 503 21.42 -7.19 9.83
C ARG A 503 22.28 -8.16 9.02
N GLY A 504 21.70 -9.32 8.68
CA GLY A 504 22.34 -10.35 7.86
C GLY A 504 22.44 -11.71 8.55
N GLY A 505 22.68 -12.77 7.78
CA GLY A 505 22.90 -14.15 8.23
C GLY A 505 21.64 -14.86 8.74
N VAL A 506 21.08 -14.38 9.85
CA VAL A 506 19.87 -14.94 10.51
C VAL A 506 18.68 -13.99 10.38
N SER A 507 17.46 -14.51 10.48
CA SER A 507 16.25 -13.70 10.36
C SER A 507 16.16 -12.65 11.47
N ARG A 508 15.56 -11.49 11.18
CA ARG A 508 15.48 -10.37 12.14
C ARG A 508 14.68 -10.75 13.40
N ALA A 509 13.69 -11.62 13.27
CA ALA A 509 12.96 -12.16 14.42
C ALA A 509 13.81 -13.12 15.26
N GLU A 510 14.61 -14.00 14.62
CA GLU A 510 15.49 -14.95 15.30
C GLU A 510 16.57 -14.26 16.12
N LYS A 511 17.18 -13.18 15.59
CA LYS A 511 18.08 -12.31 16.38
C LYS A 511 17.44 -11.88 17.69
N GLY A 512 16.16 -11.52 17.62
CA GLY A 512 15.38 -11.13 18.78
C GLY A 512 15.20 -12.26 19.78
N ASP A 513 14.99 -13.48 19.29
CA ASP A 513 14.93 -14.67 20.16
C ASP A 513 16.24 -14.94 20.87
N THR A 514 17.37 -14.83 20.17
CA THR A 514 18.70 -14.92 20.77
C THR A 514 18.88 -13.89 21.88
N VAL A 515 18.60 -12.61 21.60
CA VAL A 515 18.71 -11.53 22.59
C VAL A 515 17.81 -11.78 23.80
N ARG A 516 16.56 -12.20 23.57
CA ARG A 516 15.59 -12.54 24.63
C ARG A 516 16.11 -13.68 25.50
N LYS A 517 16.60 -14.77 24.91
CA LYS A 517 17.15 -15.94 25.62
C LYS A 517 18.39 -15.57 26.45
N ALA A 518 19.21 -14.65 25.97
CA ALA A 518 20.35 -14.10 26.73
C ALA A 518 19.95 -13.13 27.85
N GLY A 519 18.66 -12.79 27.98
CA GLY A 519 18.12 -11.90 29.01
C GLY A 519 18.18 -10.41 28.66
N GLY A 520 18.40 -10.07 27.39
CA GLY A 520 18.27 -8.70 26.90
C GLY A 520 16.82 -8.21 26.99
N VAL A 521 16.66 -6.91 27.23
CA VAL A 521 15.33 -6.28 27.39
C VAL A 521 14.81 -5.66 26.10
N GLY A 522 15.67 -5.49 25.09
CA GLY A 522 15.30 -5.03 23.77
C GLY A 522 16.41 -5.19 22.76
N MET A 523 16.12 -4.93 21.49
CA MET A 523 17.05 -5.08 20.38
C MET A 523 16.96 -3.94 19.37
N VAL A 524 18.09 -3.55 18.79
CA VAL A 524 18.16 -2.67 17.62
C VAL A 524 18.81 -3.46 16.50
N VAL A 525 18.14 -3.63 15.37
CA VAL A 525 18.73 -4.25 14.18
C VAL A 525 19.21 -3.13 13.25
N ALA A 526 20.52 -2.96 13.13
CA ALA A 526 21.11 -1.98 12.24
C ALA A 526 21.39 -2.61 10.87
N ASN A 527 20.88 -2.00 9.79
CA ASN A 527 21.34 -2.32 8.46
C ASN A 527 22.86 -2.07 8.36
N THR A 528 23.55 -2.91 7.59
CA THR A 528 24.94 -2.65 7.17
C THR A 528 24.95 -1.84 5.88
N ASP A 529 26.11 -1.36 5.44
CA ASP A 529 26.24 -0.67 4.15
C ASP A 529 25.77 -1.53 2.96
N GLY A 530 25.89 -2.86 3.07
CA GLY A 530 25.40 -3.80 2.07
C GLY A 530 23.86 -3.86 1.98
N GLU A 531 23.15 -3.47 3.04
CA GLU A 531 21.67 -3.47 3.09
C GLU A 531 21.05 -2.08 2.87
N GLY A 532 21.89 -1.05 2.86
CA GLY A 532 21.50 0.33 2.58
C GLY A 532 20.43 0.90 3.53
N GLU A 533 19.57 1.74 2.98
CA GLU A 533 18.60 2.53 3.74
C GLU A 533 17.19 1.90 3.83
N SER A 534 16.96 0.79 3.12
CA SER A 534 15.65 0.13 3.11
C SER A 534 15.39 -0.65 4.40
N LEU A 535 14.35 -0.22 5.13
CA LEU A 535 13.87 -0.90 6.33
C LEU A 535 12.83 -1.95 5.97
N LEU A 536 13.03 -3.16 6.50
CA LEU A 536 12.05 -4.23 6.46
C LEU A 536 11.52 -4.46 7.87
N ASN A 537 10.20 -4.56 7.98
CA ASN A 537 9.52 -4.83 9.24
C ASN A 537 9.17 -6.30 9.37
N ASP A 538 9.48 -6.85 10.54
CA ASP A 538 8.96 -8.13 10.97
C ASP A 538 8.32 -7.97 12.34
N ALA A 539 7.40 -8.87 12.67
CA ALA A 539 6.98 -9.01 14.04
C ALA A 539 8.19 -9.40 14.92
N HIS A 540 8.24 -8.84 16.12
CA HIS A 540 9.27 -9.17 17.11
C HIS A 540 8.65 -9.75 18.38
N ILE A 541 9.44 -10.59 19.08
CA ILE A 541 9.04 -11.28 20.33
C ILE A 541 9.57 -10.58 21.60
N LEU A 542 10.36 -9.53 21.43
CA LEU A 542 10.82 -8.58 22.44
C LEU A 542 10.80 -7.17 21.84
N PRO A 543 10.83 -6.09 22.65
CA PRO A 543 10.91 -4.73 22.14
C PRO A 543 12.09 -4.55 21.20
N ALA A 544 11.82 -4.33 19.91
CA ALA A 544 12.88 -4.20 18.92
C ALA A 544 12.51 -3.25 17.78
N LEU A 545 13.49 -2.62 17.15
CA LEU A 545 13.31 -1.85 15.92
C LEU A 545 14.46 -2.08 14.94
N SER A 546 14.18 -1.90 13.65
CA SER A 546 15.18 -1.84 12.59
C SER A 546 15.54 -0.39 12.28
N ILE A 547 16.83 -0.09 12.06
CA ILE A 547 17.34 1.23 11.67
C ILE A 547 18.21 1.15 10.41
N THR A 548 18.32 2.27 9.69
CA THR A 548 19.03 2.32 8.40
C THR A 548 20.54 2.21 8.57
N ALA A 549 21.29 1.98 7.48
CA ALA A 549 22.75 1.89 7.55
C ALA A 549 23.37 3.18 8.09
N THR A 550 22.94 4.33 7.55
CA THR A 550 23.36 5.65 8.04
C THR A 550 23.05 5.84 9.53
N SER A 551 21.88 5.37 9.98
CA SER A 551 21.50 5.41 11.40
C SER A 551 22.33 4.45 12.26
N GLY A 552 22.69 3.27 11.72
CA GLY A 552 23.60 2.30 12.34
C GLY A 552 24.96 2.93 12.63
N HIS A 553 25.55 3.64 11.67
CA HIS A 553 26.80 4.39 11.87
C HIS A 553 26.70 5.45 12.98
N VAL A 554 25.55 6.09 13.10
CA VAL A 554 25.27 7.05 14.18
C VAL A 554 25.25 6.36 15.55
N VAL A 555 24.56 5.22 15.66
CA VAL A 555 24.52 4.43 16.90
C VAL A 555 25.90 3.89 17.25
N ALA A 556 26.64 3.34 16.29
CA ALA A 556 28.00 2.83 16.48
C ALA A 556 28.94 3.92 17.04
N LYS A 557 28.88 5.14 16.48
CA LYS A 557 29.64 6.29 16.99
C LYS A 557 29.24 6.67 18.42
N TYR A 558 27.97 6.57 18.78
CA TYR A 558 27.51 6.83 20.14
C TYR A 558 28.03 5.77 21.13
N LEU A 559 27.96 4.48 20.76
CA LEU A 559 28.46 3.38 21.57
C LEU A 559 29.97 3.48 21.83
N ALA A 560 30.75 3.89 20.82
CA ALA A 560 32.20 4.04 20.95
C ALA A 560 32.63 5.24 21.82
N LYS A 561 31.83 6.32 21.84
CA LYS A 561 32.18 7.56 22.58
C LYS A 561 31.66 7.58 24.02
N SER A 562 30.55 6.91 24.30
CA SER A 562 29.93 6.93 25.63
C SER A 562 30.53 5.86 26.53
N LYS A 563 30.93 6.24 27.76
CA LYS A 563 31.39 5.27 28.77
C LYS A 563 30.26 4.36 29.26
N ASN A 564 29.03 4.86 29.26
CA ASN A 564 27.82 4.15 29.68
C ASN A 564 26.69 4.49 28.68
N PRO A 565 26.70 3.93 27.46
CA PRO A 565 25.68 4.23 26.47
C PRO A 565 24.31 3.74 26.94
N ARG A 566 23.29 4.59 26.83
CA ARG A 566 21.94 4.32 27.32
C ARG A 566 20.88 4.86 26.36
N GLY A 567 19.73 4.20 26.33
CA GLY A 567 18.69 4.45 25.36
C GLY A 567 17.40 3.69 25.67
N THR A 568 16.33 4.02 24.96
CA THR A 568 15.03 3.36 25.06
C THR A 568 14.37 3.32 23.68
N ILE A 569 13.36 2.45 23.52
CA ILE A 569 12.63 2.26 22.27
C ILE A 569 11.20 2.74 22.47
N VAL A 570 10.73 3.59 21.55
CA VAL A 570 9.37 4.15 21.55
C VAL A 570 8.66 3.73 20.28
N PHE A 571 7.53 3.05 20.40
CA PHE A 571 6.72 2.60 19.26
C PHE A 571 5.64 3.63 18.93
N ARG A 572 5.50 3.97 17.64
CA ARG A 572 4.53 4.99 17.18
C ARG A 572 3.29 4.41 16.49
N GLY A 573 3.23 3.09 16.35
CA GLY A 573 2.08 2.41 15.75
C GLY A 573 2.08 2.53 14.23
N THR A 574 0.90 2.76 13.65
CA THR A 574 0.71 2.88 12.19
C THR A 574 0.59 4.33 11.79
N GLU A 575 1.42 4.77 10.84
CA GLU A 575 1.33 6.09 10.21
C GLU A 575 0.91 5.95 8.74
N LEU A 576 0.04 6.86 8.27
CA LEU A 576 -0.49 6.92 6.91
C LEU A 576 -0.10 8.26 6.25
N ASP A 577 -0.37 8.36 4.95
CA ASP A 577 -0.09 9.54 4.12
C ASP A 577 1.42 9.89 4.09
N VAL A 578 2.26 8.86 4.20
CA VAL A 578 3.72 8.98 4.13
C VAL A 578 4.15 9.32 2.70
N LYS A 579 5.07 10.28 2.57
CA LYS A 579 5.64 10.71 1.29
C LYS A 579 7.18 10.68 1.32
N PRO A 580 7.85 10.39 0.18
CA PRO A 580 7.26 9.97 -1.09
C PRO A 580 6.69 8.54 -1.02
N ALA A 581 5.67 8.25 -1.84
CA ALA A 581 5.12 6.92 -2.07
C ALA A 581 4.51 6.87 -3.48
N PRO A 582 4.77 5.81 -4.28
CA PRO A 582 5.61 4.66 -3.94
C PRO A 582 7.11 4.99 -4.03
N VAL A 583 7.91 4.19 -3.34
CA VAL A 583 9.38 4.13 -3.45
C VAL A 583 9.73 2.71 -3.87
N VAL A 584 10.63 2.53 -4.84
CA VAL A 584 11.11 1.19 -5.24
C VAL A 584 11.84 0.58 -4.04
N ALA A 585 11.42 -0.61 -3.62
CA ALA A 585 12.01 -1.26 -2.47
C ALA A 585 13.49 -1.60 -2.74
N GLY A 586 14.37 -1.37 -1.77
CA GLY A 586 15.80 -1.60 -1.98
C GLY A 586 16.15 -3.07 -2.25
N PHE A 587 15.33 -4.00 -1.75
CA PHE A 587 15.48 -5.43 -2.02
C PHE A 587 14.89 -5.85 -3.38
N SER A 588 14.02 -5.04 -4.02
CA SER A 588 13.44 -5.39 -5.33
C SER A 588 14.56 -5.56 -6.32
N SER A 589 14.63 -6.74 -6.93
CA SER A 589 15.65 -7.06 -7.92
C SER A 589 15.60 -6.10 -9.11
N ARG A 590 16.76 -5.92 -9.77
CA ARG A 590 16.95 -4.94 -10.84
C ARG A 590 17.30 -5.59 -12.16
N GLY A 591 16.81 -5.01 -13.24
CA GLY A 591 17.32 -5.25 -14.58
C GLY A 591 18.78 -4.79 -14.75
N PRO A 592 19.34 -4.91 -15.96
CA PRO A 592 18.72 -5.45 -17.17
C PRO A 592 18.52 -6.96 -17.14
N ASN A 593 17.64 -7.46 -18.01
CA ASN A 593 17.48 -8.88 -18.29
C ASN A 593 18.82 -9.48 -18.75
N ALA A 594 19.31 -10.47 -18.00
CA ALA A 594 20.64 -11.07 -18.21
C ALA A 594 20.72 -11.99 -19.45
N ILE A 595 19.59 -12.53 -19.91
CA ILE A 595 19.52 -13.48 -21.04
C ILE A 595 19.12 -12.76 -22.33
N SER A 596 18.14 -11.86 -22.25
CA SER A 596 17.70 -11.04 -23.39
C SER A 596 17.76 -9.56 -23.04
N PRO A 597 18.92 -8.91 -23.19
CA PRO A 597 19.08 -7.49 -22.85
C PRO A 597 18.21 -6.55 -23.71
N TYR A 598 17.57 -7.07 -24.76
CA TYR A 598 16.60 -6.37 -25.61
C TYR A 598 15.20 -6.24 -24.99
N ILE A 599 14.96 -6.86 -23.83
CA ILE A 599 13.69 -6.83 -23.10
C ILE A 599 13.93 -6.19 -21.73
N ILE A 600 13.18 -5.12 -21.42
CA ILE A 600 13.26 -4.45 -20.12
C ILE A 600 12.56 -5.30 -19.06
N LYS A 601 13.23 -5.50 -17.91
CA LYS A 601 12.69 -6.17 -16.72
C LYS A 601 13.14 -5.43 -15.44
N PRO A 602 12.32 -5.39 -14.36
CA PRO A 602 10.93 -5.88 -14.29
C PRO A 602 10.01 -5.09 -15.23
N ASP A 603 8.79 -5.58 -15.48
CA ASP A 603 7.85 -4.88 -16.38
C ASP A 603 7.19 -3.69 -15.67
N LEU A 604 6.91 -3.85 -14.38
CA LEU A 604 6.28 -2.82 -13.54
C LEU A 604 6.48 -3.12 -12.05
N ILE A 605 6.12 -2.16 -11.19
CA ILE A 605 6.07 -2.35 -9.73
C ILE A 605 4.65 -2.28 -9.19
N ALA A 606 4.41 -2.97 -8.09
CA ALA A 606 3.15 -2.90 -7.34
C ALA A 606 3.42 -2.92 -5.82
N PRO A 607 2.41 -2.66 -4.97
CA PRO A 607 2.58 -2.69 -3.51
C PRO A 607 3.19 -4.01 -3.01
N GLY A 608 4.41 -3.96 -2.50
CA GLY A 608 5.16 -5.15 -2.04
C GLY A 608 5.83 -4.97 -0.69
N VAL A 609 5.68 -3.83 -0.03
CA VAL A 609 6.28 -3.55 1.27
C VAL A 609 5.19 -3.33 2.31
N ASP A 610 5.34 -3.97 3.48
CA ASP A 610 4.48 -3.76 4.64
C ASP A 610 2.99 -4.09 4.36
N ILE A 611 2.74 -5.18 3.64
CA ILE A 611 1.40 -5.60 3.21
C ILE A 611 0.74 -6.50 4.25
N LEU A 612 -0.44 -6.07 4.74
CA LEU A 612 -1.27 -6.86 5.66
C LEU A 612 -2.16 -7.81 4.85
N ALA A 613 -2.04 -9.11 5.07
CA ALA A 613 -2.89 -10.11 4.44
C ALA A 613 -3.13 -11.31 5.37
N GLY A 614 -3.97 -12.26 4.93
CA GLY A 614 -4.34 -13.44 5.69
C GLY A 614 -3.13 -14.29 6.09
N TRP A 615 -3.21 -14.94 7.24
CA TRP A 615 -2.13 -15.76 7.80
C TRP A 615 -2.67 -17.11 8.30
N PRO A 616 -1.93 -18.21 8.43
CA PRO A 616 -2.46 -19.46 9.01
C PRO A 616 -2.78 -19.38 10.51
N GLY A 617 -3.84 -20.08 10.94
CA GLY A 617 -4.34 -20.04 12.33
C GLY A 617 -3.41 -20.64 13.37
N LYS A 618 -2.50 -21.52 12.94
CA LYS A 618 -1.57 -22.25 13.81
C LYS A 618 -0.17 -21.65 13.84
N LEU A 619 0.17 -20.69 12.98
CA LEU A 619 1.50 -20.10 12.92
C LEU A 619 1.60 -18.83 13.78
N GLY A 620 2.79 -18.60 14.31
CA GLY A 620 3.14 -17.30 14.90
C GLY A 620 3.40 -16.27 13.79
N PRO A 621 3.32 -14.97 14.08
CA PRO A 621 3.61 -13.90 13.11
C PRO A 621 5.09 -13.81 12.73
N THR A 622 5.99 -14.50 13.45
CA THR A 622 7.45 -14.49 13.19
C THR A 622 7.99 -15.79 12.61
N ASP A 623 7.14 -16.79 12.37
CA ASP A 623 7.51 -18.16 11.97
C ASP A 623 8.44 -18.93 12.91
N LEU A 624 8.78 -18.34 14.06
CA LEU A 624 9.56 -19.00 15.08
C LEU A 624 8.69 -19.96 15.88
N ALA A 625 9.16 -21.18 16.10
CA ALA A 625 8.53 -22.14 17.00
C ALA A 625 8.38 -21.60 18.45
N SER A 626 9.24 -20.64 18.84
CA SER A 626 9.20 -19.97 20.13
C SER A 626 8.16 -18.86 20.24
N ASP A 627 7.56 -18.42 19.13
CA ASP A 627 6.44 -17.48 19.12
C ASP A 627 5.10 -18.22 19.19
N LYS A 628 4.45 -18.14 20.35
CA LYS A 628 3.15 -18.77 20.60
C LYS A 628 1.96 -17.88 20.28
N ARG A 629 2.19 -16.61 19.90
CA ARG A 629 1.11 -15.71 19.49
C ARG A 629 0.38 -16.28 18.27
N LYS A 630 -0.89 -15.93 18.12
CA LYS A 630 -1.72 -16.31 16.99
C LYS A 630 -2.41 -15.06 16.45
N THR A 631 -2.51 -14.97 15.13
CA THR A 631 -3.14 -13.86 14.43
C THR A 631 -3.87 -14.37 13.20
N ALA A 632 -4.91 -13.65 12.78
CA ALA A 632 -5.60 -13.90 11.51
C ALA A 632 -4.88 -13.28 10.32
N PHE A 633 -4.08 -12.24 10.58
CA PHE A 633 -3.39 -11.45 9.57
C PHE A 633 -1.94 -11.23 9.95
N ASN A 634 -1.06 -11.20 8.96
CA ASN A 634 0.35 -10.86 9.14
C ASN A 634 0.77 -9.76 8.15
N ILE A 635 1.85 -9.07 8.47
CA ILE A 635 2.41 -8.00 7.65
C ILE A 635 3.75 -8.47 7.12
N LEU A 636 3.85 -8.60 5.79
CA LEU A 636 5.05 -9.09 5.11
C LEU A 636 5.49 -8.09 4.03
N SER A 637 6.77 -8.21 3.65
CA SER A 637 7.37 -7.47 2.54
C SER A 637 8.11 -8.43 1.62
N GLY A 638 8.00 -8.20 0.32
CA GLY A 638 8.62 -9.00 -0.71
C GLY A 638 7.95 -8.76 -2.05
N THR A 639 8.64 -9.09 -3.14
CA THR A 639 8.04 -9.05 -4.48
C THR A 639 7.01 -10.17 -4.67
N SER A 640 7.05 -11.17 -3.77
CA SER A 640 5.95 -12.10 -3.52
C SER A 640 4.64 -11.44 -3.09
N MET A 641 4.67 -10.24 -2.49
CA MET A 641 3.44 -9.51 -2.15
C MET A 641 2.99 -8.61 -3.31
N SER A 642 3.89 -8.14 -4.17
CA SER A 642 3.53 -7.31 -5.33
C SER A 642 2.95 -8.13 -6.49
N CYS A 643 3.47 -9.34 -6.75
CA CYS A 643 2.94 -10.29 -7.73
C CYS A 643 1.41 -10.55 -7.60
N PRO A 644 0.86 -10.92 -6.42
CA PRO A 644 -0.57 -11.14 -6.27
C PRO A 644 -1.41 -9.87 -6.38
N HIS A 645 -0.85 -8.67 -6.14
CA HIS A 645 -1.56 -7.42 -6.48
C HIS A 645 -1.81 -7.34 -7.99
N VAL A 646 -0.78 -7.57 -8.80
CA VAL A 646 -0.88 -7.57 -10.27
C VAL A 646 -1.76 -8.69 -10.77
N SER A 647 -1.68 -9.89 -10.17
CA SER A 647 -2.56 -11.01 -10.51
C SER A 647 -4.03 -10.67 -10.26
N GLY A 648 -4.34 -9.95 -9.18
CA GLY A 648 -5.68 -9.45 -8.92
C GLY A 648 -6.12 -8.34 -9.88
N VAL A 649 -5.22 -7.43 -10.27
CA VAL A 649 -5.52 -6.41 -11.29
C VAL A 649 -5.83 -7.08 -12.63
N ALA A 650 -5.00 -8.03 -13.05
CA ALA A 650 -5.22 -8.84 -14.24
C ALA A 650 -6.60 -9.51 -14.22
N ALA A 651 -7.02 -10.02 -13.06
CA ALA A 651 -8.32 -10.68 -12.91
C ALA A 651 -9.49 -9.71 -13.04
N LEU A 652 -9.34 -8.48 -12.54
CA LEU A 652 -10.33 -7.45 -12.76
C LEU A 652 -10.39 -7.00 -14.22
N LEU A 653 -9.23 -6.82 -14.88
CA LEU A 653 -9.17 -6.44 -16.29
C LEU A 653 -9.82 -7.51 -17.19
N LYS A 654 -9.48 -8.79 -16.99
CA LYS A 654 -10.11 -9.90 -17.72
C LYS A 654 -11.62 -9.99 -17.46
N GLY A 655 -12.05 -9.66 -16.25
CA GLY A 655 -13.48 -9.59 -15.91
C GLY A 655 -14.21 -8.44 -16.59
N ALA A 656 -13.55 -7.29 -16.76
CA ALA A 656 -14.09 -6.08 -17.40
C ALA A 656 -14.13 -6.19 -18.93
N HIS A 657 -13.16 -6.91 -19.51
CA HIS A 657 -12.99 -7.08 -20.94
C HIS A 657 -12.97 -8.57 -21.31
N GLN A 658 -14.13 -9.20 -21.27
CA GLN A 658 -14.24 -10.63 -21.62
C GLN A 658 -14.02 -10.86 -23.13
N ASP A 659 -14.25 -9.85 -23.95
CA ASP A 659 -14.09 -9.80 -25.41
C ASP A 659 -12.64 -9.61 -25.88
N TRP A 660 -11.77 -9.10 -25.02
CA TRP A 660 -10.31 -9.08 -25.21
C TRP A 660 -9.68 -10.49 -25.28
N SER A 661 -10.51 -11.54 -25.30
CA SER A 661 -10.14 -12.94 -25.53
C SER A 661 -10.89 -13.60 -26.70
N ALA A 662 -11.70 -12.85 -27.47
CA ALA A 662 -12.63 -13.39 -28.47
C ALA A 662 -12.17 -13.22 -29.94
N GLY A 663 -10.89 -12.94 -30.18
CA GLY A 663 -10.26 -13.06 -31.50
C GLY A 663 -9.83 -14.52 -31.80
N GLU A 664 -9.50 -14.82 -33.06
CA GLU A 664 -9.09 -16.17 -33.52
C GLU A 664 -7.83 -16.75 -32.84
N ASP A 665 -7.13 -15.96 -32.01
CA ASP A 665 -5.98 -16.40 -31.21
C ASP A 665 -6.23 -16.06 -29.72
N PRO A 666 -6.38 -17.07 -28.83
CA PRO A 666 -6.87 -16.88 -27.45
C PRO A 666 -5.81 -16.34 -26.47
N ILE A 667 -4.76 -15.67 -26.94
CA ILE A 667 -3.62 -15.31 -26.11
C ILE A 667 -3.93 -14.04 -25.32
N GLY A 668 -3.94 -14.18 -23.99
CA GLY A 668 -4.11 -13.08 -23.06
C GLY A 668 -3.05 -12.02 -23.32
N HIS A 669 -3.47 -10.79 -23.55
CA HIS A 669 -2.54 -9.71 -23.80
C HIS A 669 -1.89 -9.33 -22.47
N ASP A 670 -0.62 -9.70 -22.30
CA ASP A 670 0.15 -9.42 -21.08
C ASP A 670 0.32 -7.90 -20.82
N ASP A 671 0.08 -7.07 -21.84
CA ASP A 671 0.38 -5.63 -21.83
C ASP A 671 -0.72 -4.74 -21.24
N TYR A 672 -1.88 -5.31 -20.85
CA TYR A 672 -3.00 -4.53 -20.30
C TYR A 672 -2.71 -3.85 -18.96
N ILE A 673 -1.66 -4.28 -18.24
CA ILE A 673 -1.35 -3.80 -16.89
C ILE A 673 -0.32 -2.65 -16.92
N VAL A 674 0.28 -2.40 -18.08
CA VAL A 674 1.44 -1.52 -18.23
C VAL A 674 0.99 -0.09 -18.54
N HIS A 675 0.49 0.63 -17.53
CA HIS A 675 0.28 2.07 -17.64
C HIS A 675 1.50 2.85 -17.13
N ASN A 676 2.22 3.51 -18.04
CA ASN A 676 3.40 4.30 -17.71
C ASN A 676 3.01 5.75 -17.41
N THR A 677 2.99 6.11 -16.12
CA THR A 677 2.68 7.50 -15.68
C THR A 677 3.83 8.48 -15.90
N GLY A 678 4.99 7.99 -16.34
CA GLY A 678 6.16 8.79 -16.64
C GLY A 678 6.83 9.47 -15.45
N ASN A 679 6.42 9.14 -14.23
CA ASN A 679 6.95 9.71 -13.00
C ASN A 679 8.26 9.04 -12.59
N SER A 680 9.23 9.84 -12.15
CA SER A 680 10.43 9.33 -11.51
C SER A 680 10.10 8.87 -10.08
N PHE A 681 10.43 7.61 -9.75
CA PHE A 681 10.28 7.08 -8.40
C PHE A 681 11.61 7.16 -7.64
N SER A 682 11.56 7.33 -6.32
CA SER A 682 12.76 7.21 -5.49
C SER A 682 13.19 5.75 -5.36
N ASP A 683 14.50 5.54 -5.18
CA ASP A 683 15.07 4.24 -4.83
C ASP A 683 15.25 4.15 -3.30
N GLY A 684 14.67 3.14 -2.68
CA GLY A 684 14.72 2.95 -1.23
C GLY A 684 16.06 2.43 -0.70
N PHE A 685 16.97 1.95 -1.55
CA PHE A 685 18.26 1.43 -1.09
C PHE A 685 19.25 2.56 -0.78
N TYR A 686 19.26 3.60 -1.61
CA TYR A 686 20.23 4.69 -1.55
C TYR A 686 19.60 5.97 -0.96
N VAL A 687 20.41 6.77 -0.27
CA VAL A 687 19.97 8.08 0.24
C VAL A 687 19.68 9.02 -0.94
N ASN A 688 18.46 9.57 -1.02
CA ASN A 688 18.05 10.58 -2.01
C ASN A 688 18.29 10.20 -3.48
N ASN A 689 18.20 8.91 -3.83
CA ASN A 689 18.38 8.46 -5.20
C ASN A 689 17.05 8.32 -5.95
N ILE A 690 17.12 8.52 -7.26
CA ILE A 690 16.01 8.28 -8.19
C ILE A 690 16.23 6.89 -8.81
N SER A 691 15.19 6.07 -8.80
CA SER A 691 15.16 4.78 -9.48
C SER A 691 14.96 4.97 -10.97
N ASP A 692 15.15 3.92 -11.75
CA ASP A 692 15.07 3.94 -13.20
C ASP A 692 14.25 2.76 -13.75
N VAL A 693 14.18 2.63 -15.07
CA VAL A 693 13.41 1.55 -15.73
C VAL A 693 13.89 0.15 -15.35
N TRP A 694 15.13 0.00 -14.87
CA TRP A 694 15.63 -1.28 -14.37
C TRP A 694 15.13 -1.59 -12.96
N GLY A 695 14.61 -0.60 -12.23
CA GLY A 695 13.98 -0.79 -10.92
C GLY A 695 12.45 -0.80 -10.96
N TYR A 696 11.83 -0.04 -11.86
CA TYR A 696 10.36 0.06 -11.91
C TYR A 696 9.72 -0.35 -13.24
N GLY A 697 10.49 -0.72 -14.26
CA GLY A 697 9.96 -1.02 -15.59
C GLY A 697 9.23 0.19 -16.18
N SER A 698 7.95 -0.02 -16.50
CA SER A 698 7.04 1.02 -16.97
C SER A 698 6.44 1.86 -15.84
N GLY A 699 6.63 1.51 -14.57
CA GLY A 699 6.22 2.30 -13.42
C GLY A 699 5.33 1.53 -12.45
N HIS A 700 4.59 2.26 -11.63
CA HIS A 700 3.67 1.67 -10.65
C HIS A 700 2.31 1.38 -11.29
N VAL A 701 1.76 0.19 -11.02
CA VAL A 701 0.45 -0.23 -11.54
C VAL A 701 -0.65 0.79 -11.18
N ASP A 702 -1.48 1.11 -12.19
CA ASP A 702 -2.65 2.00 -12.09
C ASP A 702 -3.89 1.27 -12.64
N PRO A 703 -4.65 0.57 -11.77
CA PRO A 703 -5.75 -0.28 -12.20
C PRO A 703 -6.90 0.47 -12.86
N GLU A 704 -7.23 1.68 -12.41
CA GLU A 704 -8.37 2.43 -12.95
C GLU A 704 -8.08 2.92 -14.37
N LYS A 705 -6.83 3.31 -14.67
CA LYS A 705 -6.44 3.66 -16.05
C LYS A 705 -6.24 2.45 -16.95
N ALA A 706 -5.86 1.30 -16.40
CA ALA A 706 -5.69 0.07 -17.17
C ALA A 706 -7.02 -0.46 -17.77
N VAL A 707 -8.18 -0.02 -17.26
CA VAL A 707 -9.49 -0.39 -17.83
C VAL A 707 -9.71 0.22 -19.21
N ASP A 708 -9.24 1.45 -19.45
CA ASP A 708 -9.35 2.09 -20.77
C ASP A 708 -7.99 2.67 -21.14
N PRO A 709 -7.06 1.82 -21.61
CA PRO A 709 -5.69 2.25 -21.87
C PRO A 709 -5.56 3.04 -23.18
N GLY A 710 -6.61 3.12 -24.01
CA GLY A 710 -6.53 3.70 -25.35
C GLY A 710 -5.94 2.73 -26.36
N LEU A 711 -4.64 2.48 -26.24
CA LEU A 711 -3.87 1.61 -27.12
C LEU A 711 -3.25 0.45 -26.35
N VAL A 712 -3.13 -0.68 -27.02
CA VAL A 712 -2.45 -1.88 -26.49
C VAL A 712 -1.48 -2.43 -27.52
N PHE A 713 -0.46 -3.14 -27.04
CA PHE A 713 0.49 -3.85 -27.87
C PHE A 713 0.10 -5.33 -27.91
N ASP A 714 -0.43 -5.78 -29.04
CA ASP A 714 -0.84 -7.18 -29.17
C ASP A 714 0.36 -8.07 -29.45
N LEU A 715 0.41 -9.18 -28.72
CA LEU A 715 1.42 -10.24 -28.89
C LEU A 715 0.73 -11.58 -29.08
N THR A 716 1.20 -12.34 -30.07
CA THR A 716 0.79 -13.72 -30.32
C THR A 716 1.89 -14.70 -29.92
N VAL A 717 1.57 -15.99 -29.81
CA VAL A 717 2.56 -17.04 -29.56
C VAL A 717 3.54 -17.12 -30.72
N ASP A 718 3.07 -16.88 -31.95
CA ASP A 718 3.93 -16.82 -33.13
C ASP A 718 4.91 -15.63 -33.07
N ASP A 719 4.62 -14.56 -32.32
CA ASP A 719 5.57 -13.46 -32.08
C ASP A 719 6.66 -13.88 -31.08
N TYR A 720 6.33 -14.59 -30.00
CA TYR A 720 7.34 -15.14 -29.09
C TYR A 720 8.21 -16.20 -29.76
N VAL A 721 7.63 -17.03 -30.64
CA VAL A 721 8.41 -17.94 -31.50
C VAL A 721 9.35 -17.16 -32.41
N GLN A 722 8.87 -16.11 -33.08
CA GLN A 722 9.71 -15.28 -33.95
C GLN A 722 10.82 -14.59 -33.15
N PHE A 723 10.55 -14.18 -31.92
CA PHE A 723 11.55 -13.65 -30.99
C PHE A 723 12.63 -14.70 -30.66
N LEU A 724 12.24 -15.94 -30.33
CA LEU A 724 13.21 -17.02 -30.08
C LEU A 724 14.06 -17.32 -31.33
N CYS A 725 13.43 -17.33 -32.51
CA CYS A 725 14.12 -17.46 -33.79
C CYS A 725 15.11 -16.32 -34.03
N GLY A 726 14.71 -15.07 -33.80
CA GLY A 726 15.55 -13.88 -33.94
C GLY A 726 16.67 -13.81 -32.91
N SER A 727 16.50 -14.45 -31.75
CA SER A 727 17.48 -14.53 -30.66
C SER A 727 18.50 -15.66 -30.84
N GLY A 728 18.40 -16.44 -31.92
CA GLY A 728 19.39 -17.46 -32.26
C GLY A 728 19.22 -18.81 -31.54
N TYR A 729 18.09 -19.05 -30.89
CA TYR A 729 17.79 -20.36 -30.29
C TYR A 729 17.75 -21.47 -31.34
N SER A 730 18.28 -22.65 -31.00
CA SER A 730 18.25 -23.79 -31.92
C SER A 730 16.82 -24.31 -32.10
N LYS A 731 16.58 -25.09 -33.17
CA LYS A 731 15.28 -25.74 -33.37
C LYS A 731 14.88 -26.62 -32.17
N ASN A 732 15.85 -27.25 -31.51
CA ASN A 732 15.58 -28.10 -30.35
C ASN A 732 15.22 -27.27 -29.11
N ASP A 733 15.86 -26.13 -28.90
CA ASP A 733 15.53 -25.20 -27.82
C ASP A 733 14.11 -24.65 -27.98
N ILE A 734 13.79 -24.18 -29.19
CA ILE A 734 12.44 -23.68 -29.51
C ILE A 734 11.41 -24.79 -29.29
N ARG A 735 11.69 -26.02 -29.73
CA ARG A 735 10.81 -27.17 -29.49
C ARG A 735 10.65 -27.48 -28.00
N THR A 736 11.69 -27.28 -27.20
CA THR A 736 11.65 -27.50 -25.74
C THR A 736 10.72 -26.49 -25.07
N VAL A 737 10.87 -25.20 -25.39
CA VAL A 737 10.02 -24.12 -24.84
C VAL A 737 8.58 -24.26 -25.32
N THR A 738 8.39 -24.42 -26.63
CA THR A 738 7.07 -24.37 -27.27
C THR A 738 6.31 -25.70 -27.22
N ARG A 739 7.00 -26.79 -26.85
CA ARG A 739 6.50 -28.18 -26.92
C ARG A 739 5.98 -28.62 -28.30
N ARG A 740 6.26 -27.86 -29.37
CA ARG A 740 5.79 -28.12 -30.75
C ARG A 740 6.92 -27.92 -31.77
N ASP A 741 6.79 -28.58 -32.92
CA ASP A 741 7.74 -28.39 -34.02
C ASP A 741 7.44 -27.10 -34.77
N VAL A 742 8.26 -26.06 -34.56
CA VAL A 742 8.08 -24.76 -35.22
C VAL A 742 9.12 -24.53 -36.32
N LYS A 743 8.72 -23.80 -37.37
CA LYS A 743 9.62 -23.35 -38.44
C LYS A 743 9.82 -21.84 -38.33
N CYS A 744 11.06 -21.40 -38.19
CA CYS A 744 11.38 -19.97 -38.29
C CYS A 744 11.14 -19.49 -39.73
N LYS A 745 10.02 -18.79 -39.95
CA LYS A 745 9.49 -18.44 -41.29
C LYS A 745 10.29 -17.31 -41.98
N LYS A 746 10.95 -16.42 -41.23
CA LYS A 746 11.56 -15.19 -41.75
C LYS A 746 13.08 -15.19 -41.56
N LYS A 747 13.82 -14.82 -42.63
CA LYS A 747 15.25 -14.48 -42.53
C LYS A 747 15.39 -13.05 -42.00
N GLY A 748 16.39 -12.81 -41.14
CA GLY A 748 16.71 -11.47 -40.65
C GLY A 748 15.89 -10.95 -39.47
N LEU A 749 15.08 -11.81 -38.82
CA LEU A 749 14.38 -11.50 -37.57
C LEU A 749 15.33 -10.92 -36.53
N LYS A 750 14.93 -9.85 -35.85
CA LYS A 750 15.68 -9.29 -34.73
C LYS A 750 14.93 -9.49 -33.41
N PRO A 751 15.64 -9.75 -32.30
CA PRO A 751 14.99 -9.90 -30.99
C PRO A 751 14.18 -8.66 -30.56
N TRP A 752 14.63 -7.47 -30.94
CA TRP A 752 13.96 -6.21 -30.60
C TRP A 752 12.70 -5.91 -31.42
N ASP A 753 12.39 -6.73 -32.43
CA ASP A 753 11.15 -6.62 -33.24
C ASP A 753 9.93 -7.22 -32.52
N LEU A 754 10.10 -7.88 -31.37
CA LEU A 754 8.97 -8.29 -30.53
C LEU A 754 8.12 -7.05 -30.21
N ASN A 755 6.80 -7.14 -30.39
CA ASN A 755 5.86 -6.05 -30.20
C ASN A 755 5.63 -5.72 -28.71
N TYR A 756 6.71 -5.55 -27.95
CA TYR A 756 6.73 -5.39 -26.50
C TYR A 756 6.50 -3.92 -26.11
N PRO A 757 5.88 -3.61 -24.95
CA PRO A 757 5.50 -2.25 -24.55
C PRO A 757 6.70 -1.47 -23.97
N SER A 758 7.92 -1.89 -24.31
CA SER A 758 9.17 -1.22 -24.03
C SER A 758 10.18 -1.50 -25.15
N ILE A 759 11.22 -0.67 -25.23
CA ILE A 759 12.27 -0.79 -26.23
C ILE A 759 13.61 -0.83 -25.51
N SER A 760 14.37 -1.92 -25.66
CA SER A 760 15.77 -1.97 -25.25
C SER A 760 16.66 -2.30 -26.44
N VAL A 761 17.68 -1.47 -26.66
CA VAL A 761 18.66 -1.62 -27.73
C VAL A 761 20.04 -1.77 -27.14
N VAL A 762 20.82 -2.71 -27.67
CA VAL A 762 22.21 -2.94 -27.28
C VAL A 762 23.13 -2.61 -28.45
N PHE A 763 24.07 -1.69 -28.24
CA PHE A 763 25.18 -1.42 -29.15
C PHE A 763 26.45 -2.08 -28.62
N HIS A 764 27.08 -2.91 -29.44
CA HIS A 764 28.38 -3.49 -29.09
C HIS A 764 29.50 -2.49 -29.36
N GLN A 765 30.34 -2.20 -28.36
CA GLN A 765 31.43 -1.22 -28.45
C GLN A 765 32.47 -1.59 -29.53
N SER A 766 32.58 -2.89 -29.86
CA SER A 766 33.41 -3.41 -30.93
C SER A 766 32.90 -3.06 -32.34
N ASN A 767 31.59 -2.76 -32.50
CA ASN A 767 30.98 -2.44 -33.78
C ASN A 767 30.72 -0.94 -33.92
N ARG A 768 31.60 -0.25 -34.65
CA ARG A 768 31.54 1.22 -34.85
C ARG A 768 30.84 1.67 -36.12
N THR A 769 30.32 0.74 -36.92
CA THR A 769 29.71 1.07 -38.22
C THR A 769 28.19 1.00 -38.20
N ASN A 770 27.59 0.28 -37.24
CA ASN A 770 26.14 0.14 -37.11
C ASN A 770 25.67 0.79 -35.81
N LEU A 771 25.53 2.12 -35.84
CA LEU A 771 25.10 2.94 -34.69
C LEU A 771 23.65 3.43 -34.82
N GLU A 772 22.86 2.73 -35.63
CA GLU A 772 21.45 3.00 -35.85
C GLU A 772 20.66 1.69 -35.83
N VAL A 773 19.51 1.72 -35.15
CA VAL A 773 18.56 0.60 -35.06
C VAL A 773 17.16 1.14 -35.32
N ALA A 774 16.44 0.49 -36.22
CA ALA A 774 15.02 0.70 -36.42
C ALA A 774 14.23 -0.41 -35.70
N VAL A 775 13.21 -0.01 -34.94
CA VAL A 775 12.36 -0.89 -34.15
C VAL A 775 10.92 -0.66 -34.58
N THR A 776 10.22 -1.71 -35.03
CA THR A 776 8.80 -1.59 -35.41
C THR A 776 7.90 -1.95 -34.23
N ARG A 777 6.82 -1.20 -34.05
CA ARG A 777 5.75 -1.50 -33.09
C ARG A 777 4.41 -1.40 -33.78
N THR A 778 3.45 -2.20 -33.33
CA THR A 778 2.07 -2.18 -33.77
C THR A 778 1.18 -2.03 -32.55
N VAL A 779 0.28 -1.05 -32.61
CA VAL A 779 -0.68 -0.78 -31.54
C VAL A 779 -2.10 -0.99 -32.06
N THR A 780 -2.94 -1.56 -31.21
CA THR A 780 -4.37 -1.78 -31.46
C THR A 780 -5.18 -0.77 -30.66
N LEU A 781 -6.15 -0.10 -31.30
CA LEU A 781 -7.10 0.76 -30.59
C LEU A 781 -8.14 -0.09 -29.85
N VAL A 782 -8.21 0.04 -28.53
CA VAL A 782 -9.22 -0.67 -27.71
C VAL A 782 -10.30 0.25 -27.15
N SER A 783 -10.15 1.57 -27.26
CA SER A 783 -11.22 2.50 -26.92
C SER A 783 -12.36 2.42 -27.94
N LYS A 784 -13.57 2.75 -27.48
CA LYS A 784 -14.82 2.64 -28.28
C LYS A 784 -14.95 3.69 -29.37
N GLU A 785 -14.27 4.81 -29.23
CA GLU A 785 -14.37 5.95 -30.15
C GLU A 785 -13.12 6.04 -31.01
N ALA A 786 -13.30 6.44 -32.27
CA ALA A 786 -12.21 6.79 -33.17
C ALA A 786 -11.37 7.91 -32.55
N SER A 787 -10.04 7.73 -32.55
CA SER A 787 -9.13 8.65 -31.89
C SER A 787 -7.83 8.82 -32.68
N ARG A 788 -7.13 9.92 -32.39
CA ARG A 788 -5.88 10.30 -33.04
C ARG A 788 -4.81 10.53 -31.98
N TYR A 789 -3.75 9.76 -32.06
CA TYR A 789 -2.63 9.85 -31.13
C TYR A 789 -1.47 10.59 -31.77
N THR A 790 -0.88 11.51 -31.01
CA THR A 790 0.34 12.23 -31.37
C THR A 790 1.49 11.77 -30.48
N VAL A 791 2.70 11.72 -31.04
CA VAL A 791 3.88 11.24 -30.32
C VAL A 791 4.68 12.39 -29.70
N SER A 792 5.16 12.18 -28.48
CA SER A 792 6.19 13.00 -27.83
C SER A 792 7.39 12.12 -27.45
N ILE A 793 8.60 12.68 -27.51
CA ILE A 793 9.85 11.94 -27.39
C ILE A 793 10.74 12.60 -26.34
N GLU A 794 11.18 11.81 -25.37
CA GLU A 794 12.24 12.13 -24.40
C GLU A 794 13.49 11.35 -24.79
N ASN A 795 14.44 12.05 -25.43
CA ASN A 795 15.66 11.42 -25.93
C ASN A 795 16.57 10.93 -24.79
N PRO A 796 17.10 9.69 -24.86
CA PRO A 796 18.19 9.28 -24.02
C PRO A 796 19.44 10.15 -24.25
N SER A 797 20.22 10.38 -23.19
CA SER A 797 21.44 11.18 -23.30
C SER A 797 22.41 10.62 -24.36
N GLY A 798 22.74 11.43 -25.37
CA GLY A 798 23.63 11.05 -26.47
C GLY A 798 23.00 10.13 -27.53
N ILE A 799 21.68 10.01 -27.54
CA ILE A 799 20.90 9.22 -28.50
C ILE A 799 19.85 10.11 -29.15
N VAL A 800 19.67 9.96 -30.46
CA VAL A 800 18.58 10.60 -31.21
C VAL A 800 17.51 9.55 -31.49
N VAL A 801 16.28 9.82 -31.05
CA VAL A 801 15.11 9.00 -31.32
C VAL A 801 14.16 9.75 -32.26
N SER A 802 13.72 9.10 -33.32
CA SER A 802 12.65 9.59 -34.20
C SER A 802 11.58 8.51 -34.42
N VAL A 803 10.34 8.94 -34.68
CA VAL A 803 9.18 8.07 -34.85
C VAL A 803 8.45 8.42 -36.14
N ASP A 804 8.14 7.41 -36.95
CA ASP A 804 7.40 7.55 -38.22
C ASP A 804 6.27 6.51 -38.33
N PRO A 805 5.00 6.91 -38.55
CA PRO A 805 4.53 8.30 -38.58
C PRO A 805 4.54 8.94 -37.17
N SER A 806 4.55 10.28 -37.10
CA SER A 806 4.44 11.00 -35.82
C SER A 806 3.01 11.07 -35.26
N GLU A 807 2.04 10.55 -36.00
CA GLU A 807 0.63 10.54 -35.68
C GLU A 807 -0.03 9.23 -36.15
N LEU A 808 -0.89 8.67 -35.29
CA LEU A 808 -1.68 7.47 -35.58
C LEU A 808 -3.16 7.84 -35.51
N ALA A 809 -3.87 7.69 -36.63
CA ALA A 809 -5.28 8.05 -36.75
C ALA A 809 -6.12 6.79 -36.95
N PHE A 810 -6.80 6.38 -35.89
CA PHE A 810 -7.68 5.21 -35.89
C PHE A 810 -9.12 5.63 -36.21
N SER A 811 -9.76 4.87 -37.08
CA SER A 811 -11.12 5.05 -37.56
C SER A 811 -12.15 4.23 -36.76
N GLN A 812 -11.74 3.14 -36.13
CA GLN A 812 -12.61 2.24 -35.36
C GLN A 812 -11.82 1.40 -34.35
N THR A 813 -12.50 0.90 -33.31
CA THR A 813 -11.95 -0.09 -32.35
C THR A 813 -11.44 -1.34 -33.08
N GLU A 814 -10.42 -1.98 -32.53
CA GLU A 814 -9.68 -3.13 -33.09
C GLU A 814 -8.84 -2.81 -34.35
N GLU A 815 -8.81 -1.56 -34.82
CA GLU A 815 -7.89 -1.15 -35.85
C GLU A 815 -6.44 -1.17 -35.34
N LYS A 816 -5.54 -1.74 -36.16
CA LYS A 816 -4.12 -1.86 -35.87
C LYS A 816 -3.31 -0.93 -36.76
N LEU A 817 -2.46 -0.12 -36.16
CA LEU A 817 -1.52 0.73 -36.89
C LEU A 817 -0.10 0.49 -36.39
N SER A 818 0.85 0.52 -37.32
CA SER A 818 2.27 0.34 -37.01
C SER A 818 3.04 1.64 -37.13
N TYR A 819 4.10 1.77 -36.34
CA TYR A 819 5.07 2.85 -36.42
C TYR A 819 6.49 2.31 -36.25
N VAL A 820 7.46 3.05 -36.76
CA VAL A 820 8.88 2.75 -36.68
C VAL A 820 9.57 3.74 -35.76
N VAL A 821 10.34 3.23 -34.81
CA VAL A 821 11.22 4.00 -33.93
C VAL A 821 12.65 3.85 -34.41
N ASN A 822 13.25 4.93 -34.91
CA ASN A 822 14.66 4.96 -35.27
C ASN A 822 15.48 5.50 -34.10
N ILE A 823 16.49 4.74 -33.69
CA ILE A 823 17.37 5.04 -32.57
C ILE A 823 18.80 5.09 -33.09
N SER A 824 19.44 6.26 -33.02
CA SER A 824 20.81 6.45 -33.48
C SER A 824 21.70 7.12 -32.43
N VAL A 825 22.98 6.77 -32.44
CA VAL A 825 23.97 7.37 -31.54
C VAL A 825 24.37 8.75 -32.04
N GLU A 826 24.20 9.76 -31.20
CA GLU A 826 24.55 11.14 -31.54
C GLU A 826 26.08 11.26 -31.78
N ASN A 827 26.47 11.94 -32.86
CA ASN A 827 27.87 12.15 -33.26
C ASN A 827 28.72 10.87 -33.43
N ASN A 828 28.10 9.68 -33.47
CA ASN A 828 28.78 8.39 -33.48
C ASN A 828 29.79 8.18 -32.31
N GLU A 829 29.58 8.87 -31.18
CA GLU A 829 30.47 8.77 -30.02
C GLU A 829 30.08 7.59 -29.12
N VAL A 830 30.82 6.50 -29.22
CA VAL A 830 30.63 5.30 -28.39
C VAL A 830 31.40 5.45 -27.06
N PRO A 831 30.72 5.37 -25.89
CA PRO A 831 31.40 5.34 -24.59
C PRO A 831 32.43 4.20 -24.53
N ARG A 832 33.65 4.48 -24.07
CA ARG A 832 34.73 3.47 -24.01
C ARG A 832 34.77 2.75 -22.66
N GLY A 833 34.81 1.43 -22.68
CA GLY A 833 35.31 0.59 -21.59
C GLY A 833 34.43 0.47 -20.36
N VAL A 834 33.19 0.98 -20.41
CA VAL A 834 32.21 0.85 -19.32
C VAL A 834 30.85 0.51 -19.92
N LYS A 835 30.25 -0.59 -19.46
CA LYS A 835 28.85 -0.90 -19.75
C LYS A 835 27.99 0.23 -19.20
N LYS A 836 27.31 0.94 -20.09
CA LYS A 836 26.50 2.12 -19.75
C LYS A 836 25.12 1.95 -20.36
N SER A 837 24.09 2.26 -19.59
CA SER A 837 22.73 2.41 -20.11
C SER A 837 22.31 3.87 -20.01
N VAL A 838 21.66 4.36 -21.06
CA VAL A 838 20.96 5.65 -21.07
C VAL A 838 19.50 5.42 -21.36
N LEU A 839 18.65 6.28 -20.80
CA LEU A 839 17.22 6.05 -20.74
C LEU A 839 16.46 7.20 -21.36
N GLY A 840 15.38 6.87 -22.05
CA GLY A 840 14.44 7.82 -22.65
C GLY A 840 13.04 7.24 -22.70
N ARG A 841 12.14 7.90 -23.41
CA ARG A 841 10.73 7.49 -23.50
C ARG A 841 10.08 8.02 -24.77
N ILE A 842 9.16 7.24 -25.33
CA ILE A 842 8.15 7.72 -26.28
C ILE A 842 6.80 7.75 -25.58
N THR A 843 5.96 8.75 -25.85
CA THR A 843 4.61 8.83 -25.30
C THR A 843 3.61 9.18 -26.39
N TRP A 844 2.63 8.29 -26.61
CA TRP A 844 1.46 8.54 -27.46
C TRP A 844 0.34 9.14 -26.65
N SER A 845 -0.29 10.22 -27.14
CA SER A 845 -1.49 10.78 -26.51
C SER A 845 -2.50 11.31 -27.51
N ASP A 846 -3.77 11.11 -27.19
CA ASP A 846 -4.94 11.69 -27.87
C ASP A 846 -5.56 12.85 -27.03
N GLY A 847 -4.87 13.31 -25.98
CA GLY A 847 -5.36 14.31 -25.02
C GLY A 847 -6.12 13.73 -23.82
N THR A 848 -6.57 12.49 -23.88
CA THR A 848 -7.28 11.78 -22.79
C THR A 848 -6.44 10.61 -22.27
N HIS A 849 -6.01 9.75 -23.18
CA HIS A 849 -5.16 8.59 -22.96
C HIS A 849 -3.68 8.97 -23.13
N VAL A 850 -2.83 8.29 -22.38
CA VAL A 850 -1.38 8.47 -22.39
C VAL A 850 -0.73 7.09 -22.36
N VAL A 851 0.02 6.75 -23.40
CA VAL A 851 0.66 5.44 -23.58
C VAL A 851 2.16 5.66 -23.69
N GLY A 852 2.87 5.42 -22.59
CA GLY A 852 4.32 5.64 -22.48
C GLY A 852 5.14 4.36 -22.70
N VAL A 853 6.08 4.41 -23.63
CA VAL A 853 7.00 3.32 -23.99
C VAL A 853 8.41 3.68 -23.52
N PRO A 854 8.94 3.05 -22.45
CA PRO A 854 10.30 3.33 -21.99
C PRO A 854 11.33 2.82 -22.99
N ILE A 855 12.41 3.58 -23.14
CA ILE A 855 13.55 3.27 -24.00
C ILE A 855 14.80 3.11 -23.14
N ALA A 856 15.50 1.99 -23.29
CA ALA A 856 16.83 1.79 -22.75
C ALA A 856 17.83 1.55 -23.88
N VAL A 857 18.93 2.30 -23.91
CA VAL A 857 20.04 2.06 -24.84
C VAL A 857 21.28 1.70 -24.04
N THR A 858 21.81 0.51 -24.29
CA THR A 858 22.96 -0.05 -23.56
C THR A 858 24.15 -0.23 -24.48
N TRP A 859 25.32 0.22 -24.04
CA TRP A 859 26.59 -0.15 -24.69
C TRP A 859 27.21 -1.32 -23.96
N ASP A 860 27.41 -2.44 -24.66
CA ASP A 860 28.07 -3.63 -24.13
C ASP A 860 29.45 -3.82 -24.78
N ASN A 861 30.37 -4.45 -24.05
CA ASN A 861 31.77 -4.61 -24.51
C ASN A 861 31.91 -5.56 -25.70
#